data_AF-N8RU09-F1
#
_entry.id   AF-N8RU09-F1
#
_cell.length_a   1.000
_cell.length_b   1.000
_cell.length_c   1.000
_cell.angle_alpha   90.00
_cell.angle_beta   90.00
_cell.angle_gamma   90.00
#
_symmetry.space_group_name_H-M   'P 1'
#
loop_
_entity.id
_entity.type
_entity.pdbx_description
1 polymer ?
#
loop_
_entity_poly.entity_id
_entity_poly.type
_entity_poly.pdbx_seq_one_letter_code
_entity_poly.pdbx_strand_id
1 'polypeptide(L)'
;MIVDNELKEIFSNPNKNIENMSKTELLLLKNEMICNPNNYGLIEKSFEKTSTIHNLKLSDVRNPTWFHNNTTFESNIWMVKLNKVILTINFDKIKIDNNTLLTERPEILNTFKFWLCIQSHPIYNEGFLLKTQTISINLTNTIYFINSILINSHILELSKYGLNKISEDYIIDYLVKISNHGKINASINYNEFVTNFLKEKMKEIDIHDVIKFEEKYPFFINYNHNDELKLTLEELRKSKYWLYCNEGYSTYSPNKVKKNYFIKYLEDRIIIFNQQPVAFQQLNLIDDKSKTEYLCLPYTTSDDEHFSYQDLQSQIKNLKKIVFVHSQNDCAQISISNFNTISMKRINKITPLKDLGRFATLPADVTFKAIRDSFEFIHMYLDILLDTIIKYSLFIKNKEGNFDNFYESSKFPGTLKKIGIKELKITKDQNYFINLRSNHGFIDFYNILLGSILVALGAITARRNSEIIELHPLDCLLPQYIDPLLTDFKEFEVIFDNRKSGVSGINFHREKMSRPIPSIIAKVIYKIKKFNEVILKNNLSTLSEINLINSYSYKRNTWSKLSNNSYSNLLNLFCDYFQTKKIEYSPNEYRRYYIRQHQLRRFFAMMFFWSKSFDGLDTLRHFLGHTDIEHLYHYITEPLTGSVLNGVKSHTITEAYLGRSGPIVKNIEDLRTVLLNHFNVNDLEIISIKNFDSTNKLLSKINYLIDEHIIDLQPRFFTTKDKNNNIIQEFELILIIEDEI
;
A
#
# COMPACT_ATOMS: atom_id res chain seq x y z
N MET A 1 21.41 47.08 3.72
CA MET A 1 21.38 46.20 2.54
C MET A 1 22.72 46.29 1.84
N ILE A 2 23.64 45.39 2.17
CA ILE A 2 24.85 45.17 1.38
C ILE A 2 24.54 43.88 0.62
N VAL A 3 24.42 43.99 -0.69
CA VAL A 3 24.31 42.86 -1.61
C VAL A 3 25.51 43.01 -2.51
N ASP A 4 26.23 41.90 -2.70
CA ASP A 4 27.41 41.85 -3.57
C ASP A 4 27.09 42.46 -4.95
N ASN A 5 27.96 43.32 -5.46
CA ASN A 5 27.68 44.11 -6.67
C ASN A 5 27.52 43.21 -7.91
N GLU A 6 28.20 42.06 -7.94
CA GLU A 6 28.08 41.07 -9.01
C GLU A 6 26.66 40.44 -9.05
N LEU A 7 26.05 40.19 -7.89
CA LEU A 7 24.69 39.62 -7.83
C LEU A 7 23.63 40.63 -8.30
N LYS A 8 23.83 41.94 -8.05
CA LYS A 8 22.93 42.98 -8.57
C LYS A 8 22.92 43.04 -10.10
N GLU A 9 24.09 42.89 -10.74
CA GLU A 9 24.16 42.84 -12.21
C GLU A 9 23.48 41.59 -12.76
N ILE A 10 23.66 40.43 -12.10
CA ILE A 10 22.98 39.19 -12.46
C ILE A 10 21.45 39.32 -12.38
N PHE A 11 20.92 39.94 -11.31
CA PHE A 11 19.47 40.13 -11.15
C PHE A 11 18.88 41.23 -12.03
N SER A 12 19.71 42.11 -12.58
CA SER A 12 19.28 43.18 -13.50
C SER A 12 19.08 42.68 -14.93
N ASN A 13 19.56 41.46 -15.25
CA ASN A 13 19.43 40.85 -16.57
C ASN A 13 18.13 40.00 -16.66
N PRO A 14 17.14 40.40 -17.48
CA PRO A 14 15.85 39.71 -17.56
C PRO A 14 15.91 38.31 -18.19
N ASN A 15 17.02 37.94 -18.84
CA ASN A 15 17.22 36.63 -19.47
C ASN A 15 17.94 35.62 -18.56
N LYS A 16 18.33 36.01 -17.34
CA LYS A 16 19.10 35.20 -16.39
C LYS A 16 18.19 34.54 -15.35
N ASN A 17 18.29 33.21 -15.19
CA ASN A 17 17.58 32.39 -14.20
C ASN A 17 18.48 31.25 -13.68
N ILE A 18 18.04 30.50 -12.66
CA ILE A 18 18.85 29.41 -12.06
C ILE A 18 19.29 28.37 -13.09
N GLU A 19 18.45 28.06 -14.07
CA GLU A 19 18.71 27.02 -15.08
C GLU A 19 19.81 27.41 -16.06
N ASN A 20 20.11 28.71 -16.18
CA ASN A 20 21.15 29.24 -17.07
C ASN A 20 22.26 30.02 -16.35
N MET A 21 22.35 29.93 -15.02
CA MET A 21 23.49 30.42 -14.24
C MET A 21 24.67 29.45 -14.31
N SER A 22 25.88 29.99 -14.43
CA SER A 22 27.11 29.21 -14.31
C SER A 22 27.32 28.75 -12.87
N LYS A 23 28.16 27.71 -12.69
CA LYS A 23 28.46 27.15 -11.37
C LYS A 23 29.02 28.17 -10.37
N THR A 24 29.82 29.13 -10.83
CA THR A 24 30.38 30.20 -10.00
C THR A 24 29.31 31.16 -9.49
N GLU A 25 28.32 31.48 -10.34
CA GLU A 25 27.21 32.37 -10.00
C GLU A 25 26.20 31.68 -9.06
N LEU A 26 25.97 30.38 -9.24
CA LEU A 26 25.18 29.57 -8.31
C LEU A 26 25.83 29.46 -6.93
N LEU A 27 27.17 29.42 -6.87
CA LEU A 27 27.92 29.38 -5.62
C LEU A 27 27.87 30.73 -4.89
N LEU A 28 28.02 31.84 -5.62
CA LEU A 28 27.85 33.20 -5.10
C LEU A 28 26.43 33.40 -4.54
N LEU A 29 25.41 32.99 -5.29
CA LEU A 29 24.02 33.03 -4.85
C LEU A 29 23.79 32.21 -3.58
N LYS A 30 24.31 30.98 -3.52
CA LYS A 30 24.20 30.11 -2.34
C LYS A 30 24.88 30.72 -1.11
N ASN A 31 26.05 31.32 -1.27
CA ASN A 31 26.78 31.93 -0.16
C ASN A 31 26.06 33.17 0.38
N GLU A 32 25.49 34.01 -0.50
CA GLU A 32 24.68 35.16 -0.09
C GLU A 32 23.39 34.73 0.63
N MET A 33 22.76 33.63 0.20
CA MET A 33 21.57 33.05 0.86
C MET A 33 21.84 32.55 2.29
N ILE A 34 23.06 32.07 2.56
CA ILE A 34 23.46 31.58 3.89
C ILE A 34 23.80 32.76 4.81
N CYS A 35 24.45 33.80 4.28
CA CYS A 35 24.97 34.92 5.07
C CYS A 35 23.94 36.02 5.34
N ASN A 36 23.01 36.31 4.41
CA ASN A 36 22.08 37.44 4.51
C ASN A 36 20.61 37.06 4.19
N PRO A 37 19.89 36.43 5.14
CA PRO A 37 18.52 35.91 4.91
C PRO A 37 17.48 36.97 4.52
N ASN A 38 17.73 38.25 4.85
CA ASN A 38 16.80 39.36 4.59
C ASN A 38 16.87 39.93 3.17
N ASN A 39 17.85 39.54 2.34
CA ASN A 39 18.03 40.05 0.97
C ASN A 39 17.19 39.30 -0.09
N TYR A 40 16.32 38.38 0.31
CA TYR A 40 15.51 37.51 -0.58
C TYR A 40 14.56 38.24 -1.53
N GLY A 41 14.19 39.50 -1.26
CA GLY A 41 13.29 40.28 -2.12
C GLY A 41 13.86 40.61 -3.50
N LEU A 42 15.19 40.67 -3.64
CA LEU A 42 15.85 40.90 -4.94
C LEU A 42 15.85 39.65 -5.84
N ILE A 43 15.69 38.49 -5.21
CA ILE A 43 15.76 37.17 -5.84
C ILE A 43 14.39 36.78 -6.44
N GLU A 44 13.29 37.34 -5.91
CA GLU A 44 11.89 37.06 -6.28
C GLU A 44 11.63 37.15 -7.80
N LYS A 45 12.30 38.07 -8.51
CA LYS A 45 12.18 38.23 -9.98
C LYS A 45 12.80 37.11 -10.83
N SER A 46 13.74 36.35 -10.28
CA SER A 46 14.49 35.32 -11.03
C SER A 46 13.96 33.89 -10.79
N PHE A 47 13.01 33.72 -9.87
CA PHE A 47 12.50 32.43 -9.38
C PHE A 47 11.04 32.14 -9.75
N GLU A 48 10.37 33.06 -10.47
CA GLU A 48 8.95 32.93 -10.87
C GLU A 48 8.65 31.65 -11.69
N LYS A 49 9.66 30.97 -12.24
CA LYS A 49 9.48 29.71 -12.99
C LYS A 49 9.80 28.43 -12.20
N THR A 50 10.43 28.51 -11.02
CA THR A 50 10.75 27.35 -10.17
C THR A 50 9.82 27.32 -8.96
N SER A 51 8.74 26.54 -9.07
CA SER A 51 7.66 26.40 -8.08
C SER A 51 8.09 25.83 -6.71
N THR A 52 9.34 25.42 -6.54
CA THR A 52 9.86 24.79 -5.32
C THR A 52 10.34 25.78 -4.26
N ILE A 53 10.72 27.00 -4.64
CA ILE A 53 11.28 28.01 -3.70
C ILE A 53 10.24 29.08 -3.32
N HIS A 54 9.21 29.24 -4.13
CA HIS A 54 8.13 30.22 -3.94
C HIS A 54 7.36 30.09 -2.60
N ASN A 55 7.40 28.92 -1.95
CA ASN A 55 6.70 28.66 -0.69
C ASN A 55 7.59 28.72 0.57
N LEU A 56 8.88 29.11 0.43
CA LEU A 56 9.77 29.34 1.58
C LEU A 56 9.49 30.67 2.30
N LYS A 57 8.58 31.51 1.78
CA LYS A 57 7.87 32.53 2.57
C LYS A 57 6.99 31.83 3.62
N LEU A 58 7.64 31.48 4.73
CA LEU A 58 7.15 31.48 6.11
C LEU A 58 5.62 31.52 6.24
N SER A 59 4.95 30.35 6.17
CA SER A 59 3.72 30.24 6.95
C SER A 59 4.14 30.35 8.41
N ASP A 60 3.52 31.24 9.17
CA ASP A 60 3.67 31.22 10.62
C ASP A 60 3.49 29.76 11.11
N VAL A 61 4.39 29.27 11.96
CA VAL A 61 4.24 27.92 12.53
C VAL A 61 2.90 27.82 13.24
N ARG A 62 2.40 28.92 13.82
CA ARG A 62 1.07 29.02 14.43
C ARG A 62 -0.09 29.01 13.40
N ASN A 63 0.19 29.07 12.10
CA ASN A 63 -0.81 29.05 11.04
C ASN A 63 -0.56 27.93 10.01
N PRO A 64 -0.68 26.65 10.40
CA PRO A 64 -0.51 25.54 9.48
C PRO A 64 -1.63 25.49 8.43
N THR A 65 -1.29 25.04 7.22
CA THR A 65 -2.21 24.98 6.06
C THR A 65 -3.42 24.05 6.24
N TRP A 66 -3.43 23.22 7.28
CA TRP A 66 -4.52 22.27 7.59
C TRP A 66 -5.52 22.79 8.62
N PHE A 67 -5.35 24.02 9.14
CA PHE A 67 -6.42 24.72 9.85
C PHE A 67 -7.59 25.00 8.92
N HIS A 68 -8.80 24.82 9.46
CA HIS A 68 -10.04 25.02 8.74
C HIS A 68 -10.81 26.23 9.29
N ASN A 69 -11.49 26.98 8.42
CA ASN A 69 -12.18 28.23 8.75
C ASN A 69 -11.23 29.24 9.44
N ASN A 70 -11.77 30.12 10.30
CA ASN A 70 -11.03 31.11 11.08
C ASN A 70 -10.35 30.48 12.32
N THR A 71 -9.94 29.21 12.26
CA THR A 71 -9.19 28.58 13.37
C THR A 71 -7.85 29.27 13.51
N THR A 72 -7.54 29.72 14.73
CA THR A 72 -6.24 30.32 15.07
C THR A 72 -5.52 29.46 16.09
N PHE A 73 -4.20 29.61 16.18
CA PHE A 73 -3.39 28.91 17.19
C PHE A 73 -3.89 29.10 18.61
N GLU A 74 -4.26 30.33 18.96
CA GLU A 74 -4.75 30.69 20.30
C GLU A 74 -6.11 30.08 20.63
N SER A 75 -6.87 29.63 19.63
CA SER A 75 -8.17 28.98 19.87
C SER A 75 -7.99 27.69 20.70
N ASN A 76 -8.86 27.46 21.68
CA ASN A 76 -8.90 26.19 22.44
C ASN A 76 -9.63 25.07 21.70
N ILE A 77 -10.33 25.40 20.62
CA ILE A 77 -10.98 24.44 19.73
C ILE A 77 -10.39 24.61 18.35
N TRP A 78 -9.70 23.58 17.86
CA TRP A 78 -9.14 23.56 16.52
C TRP A 78 -10.00 22.74 15.58
N MET A 79 -10.38 23.33 14.45
CA MET A 79 -10.95 22.60 13.32
C MET A 79 -9.85 22.27 12.32
N VAL A 80 -9.64 20.98 12.09
CA VAL A 80 -8.54 20.44 11.27
C VAL A 80 -9.11 19.79 10.02
N LYS A 81 -8.67 20.24 8.84
CA LYS A 81 -9.02 19.65 7.55
C LYS A 81 -7.79 19.09 6.87
N LEU A 82 -7.63 17.77 6.98
CA LEU A 82 -6.59 17.03 6.29
C LEU A 82 -7.17 16.35 5.04
N ASN A 83 -8.33 15.73 5.15
CA ASN A 83 -8.99 15.09 4.01
C ASN A 83 -10.37 15.73 3.75
N LYS A 84 -11.30 15.00 3.12
CA LYS A 84 -12.71 15.41 3.00
C LYS A 84 -13.43 15.53 4.35
N VAL A 85 -12.84 15.04 5.43
CA VAL A 85 -13.40 15.05 6.78
C VAL A 85 -12.72 16.15 7.60
N ILE A 86 -13.54 16.92 8.31
CA ILE A 86 -13.11 17.91 9.29
C ILE A 86 -13.08 17.21 10.66
N LEU A 87 -11.96 17.33 11.36
CA LEU A 87 -11.77 16.83 12.72
C LEU A 87 -11.73 18.00 13.69
N THR A 88 -12.26 17.81 14.89
CA THR A 88 -12.25 18.84 15.94
C THR A 88 -11.36 18.37 17.08
N ILE A 89 -10.36 19.18 17.43
CA ILE A 89 -9.57 19.01 18.65
C ILE A 89 -10.08 20.05 19.66
N ASN A 90 -10.58 19.58 20.80
CA ASN A 90 -11.10 20.46 21.85
C ASN A 90 -10.21 20.34 23.10
N PHE A 91 -9.41 21.37 23.35
CA PHE A 91 -8.51 21.43 24.52
C PHE A 91 -9.24 21.81 25.81
N ASP A 92 -10.41 22.47 25.73
CA ASP A 92 -11.18 22.92 26.91
C ASP A 92 -11.72 21.77 27.76
N LYS A 93 -11.85 20.57 27.18
CA LYS A 93 -12.34 19.39 27.90
C LYS A 93 -11.26 18.69 28.71
N ILE A 94 -9.99 18.92 28.40
CA ILE A 94 -8.88 18.08 28.88
C ILE A 94 -8.50 18.47 30.30
N LYS A 95 -8.52 17.51 31.21
CA LYS A 95 -8.08 17.62 32.59
C LYS A 95 -6.72 16.95 32.80
N ILE A 96 -5.88 17.59 33.59
CA ILE A 96 -4.60 17.08 34.10
C ILE A 96 -4.68 16.96 35.63
N ASP A 97 -3.89 16.05 36.20
CA ASP A 97 -3.76 15.87 37.65
C ASP A 97 -5.12 15.74 38.36
N ASN A 98 -5.98 14.91 37.78
CA ASN A 98 -7.33 14.58 38.22
C ASN A 98 -8.41 15.67 38.08
N ASN A 99 -8.11 16.98 38.07
CA ASN A 99 -9.15 18.01 37.94
C ASN A 99 -8.75 19.39 37.36
N THR A 100 -7.46 19.70 37.19
CA THR A 100 -7.03 20.99 36.61
C THR A 100 -7.24 20.99 35.11
N LEU A 101 -7.80 22.06 34.53
CA LEU A 101 -7.97 22.12 33.08
C LEU A 101 -6.62 22.38 32.39
N LEU A 102 -6.35 21.73 31.26
CA LEU A 102 -5.13 21.95 30.48
C LEU A 102 -5.01 23.41 30.02
N THR A 103 -6.14 24.07 29.77
CA THR A 103 -6.22 25.48 29.38
C THR A 103 -5.82 26.45 30.49
N GLU A 104 -5.83 26.02 31.76
CA GLU A 104 -5.31 26.79 32.89
C GLU A 104 -3.77 26.75 32.97
N ARG A 105 -3.11 25.92 32.14
CA ARG A 105 -1.66 25.81 32.01
C ARG A 105 -1.21 26.15 30.58
N PRO A 106 -1.27 27.43 30.18
CA PRO A 106 -1.07 27.87 28.80
C PRO A 106 0.31 27.48 28.25
N GLU A 107 1.36 27.49 29.06
CA GLU A 107 2.71 27.08 28.63
C GLU A 107 2.77 25.62 28.17
N ILE A 108 2.09 24.71 28.89
CA ILE A 108 2.01 23.29 28.54
C ILE A 108 1.15 23.11 27.28
N LEU A 109 0.00 23.78 27.24
CA LEU A 109 -0.90 23.74 26.09
C LEU A 109 -0.22 24.25 24.81
N ASN A 110 0.46 25.39 24.89
CA ASN A 110 1.20 25.97 23.78
C ASN A 110 2.33 25.06 23.32
N THR A 111 3.02 24.39 24.25
CA THR A 111 4.03 23.38 23.90
C THR A 111 3.42 22.26 23.04
N PHE A 112 2.27 21.71 23.44
CA PHE A 112 1.57 20.69 22.65
C PHE A 112 1.10 21.22 21.30
N LYS A 113 0.47 22.40 21.28
CA LYS A 113 0.01 23.05 20.04
C LYS A 113 1.16 23.28 19.05
N PHE A 114 2.26 23.86 19.49
CA PHE A 114 3.45 24.07 18.66
C PHE A 114 4.05 22.76 18.15
N TRP A 115 4.16 21.75 19.02
CA TRP A 115 4.69 20.46 18.64
C TRP A 115 3.87 19.78 17.55
N LEU A 116 2.56 20.03 17.50
CA LEU A 116 1.70 19.58 16.40
C LEU A 116 1.94 20.38 15.13
N CYS A 117 1.99 21.70 15.21
CA CYS A 117 2.20 22.58 14.06
C CYS A 117 3.52 22.31 13.31
N ILE A 118 4.63 22.09 14.02
CA ILE A 118 5.93 21.81 13.39
C ILE A 118 5.96 20.50 12.60
N GLN A 119 5.02 19.59 12.82
CA GLN A 119 4.99 18.31 12.11
C GLN A 119 4.78 18.47 10.61
N SER A 120 4.05 19.51 10.19
CA SER A 120 3.77 19.80 8.77
C SER A 120 4.65 20.89 8.16
N HIS A 121 5.35 21.67 9.00
CA HIS A 121 6.02 22.87 8.54
C HIS A 121 7.28 22.54 7.70
N PRO A 122 7.47 23.13 6.50
CA PRO A 122 8.57 22.75 5.59
C PRO A 122 9.97 22.93 6.18
N ILE A 123 10.20 23.98 6.96
CA ILE A 123 11.51 24.24 7.62
C ILE A 123 11.96 23.05 8.47
N TYR A 124 11.04 22.41 9.20
CA TYR A 124 11.36 21.26 10.07
C TYR A 124 11.20 19.90 9.36
N ASN A 125 11.00 19.93 8.04
CA ASN A 125 10.82 18.76 7.18
C ASN A 125 11.78 18.79 5.99
N GLU A 126 13.01 19.30 6.19
CA GLU A 126 14.07 19.33 5.16
C GLU A 126 13.65 20.08 3.89
N GLY A 127 12.72 21.04 4.02
CA GLY A 127 12.15 21.78 2.89
C GLY A 127 11.03 21.06 2.14
N PHE A 128 10.68 19.82 2.52
CA PHE A 128 9.63 19.06 1.85
C PHE A 128 8.22 19.50 2.27
N LEU A 129 7.37 19.74 1.27
CA LEU A 129 5.93 19.84 1.44
C LEU A 129 5.35 18.43 1.63
N LEU A 130 4.85 18.14 2.81
CA LEU A 130 4.33 16.81 3.13
C LEU A 130 2.95 16.58 2.49
N LYS A 131 2.70 15.35 2.04
CA LYS A 131 1.34 14.91 1.66
C LYS A 131 0.45 14.95 2.88
N THR A 132 -0.84 15.21 2.69
CA THR A 132 -1.76 15.30 3.81
C THR A 132 -1.87 14.02 4.63
N GLN A 133 -1.74 12.86 3.99
CA GLN A 133 -1.66 11.57 4.69
C GLN A 133 -0.42 11.49 5.60
N THR A 134 0.73 11.98 5.13
CA THR A 134 1.96 12.04 5.94
C THR A 134 1.80 13.00 7.12
N ILE A 135 1.18 14.17 6.89
CA ILE A 135 0.86 15.12 7.96
C ILE A 135 -0.05 14.45 9.01
N SER A 136 -1.11 13.77 8.58
CA SER A 136 -2.01 13.06 9.49
C SER A 136 -1.28 12.00 10.31
N ILE A 137 -0.38 11.22 9.71
CA ILE A 137 0.44 10.23 10.43
C ILE A 137 1.34 10.93 11.45
N ASN A 138 2.00 12.02 11.08
CA ASN A 138 2.91 12.73 11.99
C ASN A 138 2.17 13.36 13.17
N LEU A 139 1.00 13.95 12.93
CA LEU A 139 0.13 14.48 13.97
C LEU A 139 -0.35 13.35 14.90
N THR A 140 -0.89 12.25 14.35
CA THR A 140 -1.33 11.10 15.15
C THR A 140 -0.20 10.52 16.01
N ASN A 141 1.00 10.38 15.45
CA ASN A 141 2.19 9.92 16.16
C ASN A 141 2.53 10.81 17.37
N THR A 142 2.54 12.13 17.16
CA THR A 142 2.82 13.12 18.22
C THR A 142 1.71 13.15 19.27
N ILE A 143 0.45 13.10 18.85
CA ILE A 143 -0.72 13.05 19.74
C ILE A 143 -0.71 11.79 20.59
N TYR A 144 -0.29 10.64 20.08
CA TYR A 144 -0.18 9.43 20.91
C TYR A 144 0.80 9.61 22.07
N PHE A 145 1.92 10.30 21.85
CA PHE A 145 2.83 10.58 22.94
C PHE A 145 2.29 11.63 23.90
N ILE A 146 1.67 12.70 23.39
CA ILE A 146 0.99 13.71 24.24
C ILE A 146 -0.08 13.04 25.10
N ASN A 147 -0.88 12.15 24.54
CA ASN A 147 -1.91 11.41 25.28
C ASN A 147 -1.30 10.49 26.35
N SER A 148 -0.11 9.93 26.12
CA SER A 148 0.61 9.20 27.18
C SER A 148 0.95 10.10 28.36
N ILE A 149 1.39 11.34 28.08
CA ILE A 149 1.69 12.34 29.10
C ILE A 149 0.41 12.74 29.85
N LEU A 150 -0.69 12.97 29.13
CA LEU A 150 -1.97 13.37 29.74
C LEU A 150 -2.56 12.27 30.63
N ILE A 151 -2.56 11.01 30.19
CA ILE A 151 -3.04 9.87 30.98
C ILE A 151 -2.20 9.68 32.25
N ASN A 152 -0.89 9.86 32.15
CA ASN A 152 0.03 9.77 33.28
C ASN A 152 0.23 11.12 34.00
N SER A 153 -0.64 12.12 33.76
CA SER A 153 -0.47 13.47 34.31
C SER A 153 -0.31 13.45 35.83
N HIS A 154 -1.15 12.70 36.54
CA HIS A 154 -1.06 12.55 38.00
C HIS A 154 0.29 12.01 38.50
N ILE A 155 0.93 11.10 37.75
CA ILE A 155 2.27 10.55 38.08
C ILE A 155 3.36 11.59 37.79
N LEU A 156 3.19 12.31 36.68
CA LEU A 156 4.10 13.36 36.22
C LEU A 156 3.90 14.69 36.95
N GLU A 157 2.84 14.83 37.76
CA GLU A 157 2.44 16.05 38.47
C GLU A 157 2.55 17.30 37.56
N LEU A 158 1.89 17.24 36.40
CA LEU A 158 2.05 18.24 35.33
C LEU A 158 1.67 19.66 35.79
N SER A 159 0.68 19.78 36.67
CA SER A 159 0.25 21.06 37.23
C SER A 159 1.34 21.74 38.06
N LYS A 160 2.24 20.96 38.68
CA LYS A 160 3.28 21.46 39.58
C LYS A 160 4.63 21.60 38.90
N TYR A 161 5.03 20.60 38.12
CA TYR A 161 6.37 20.54 37.52
C TYR A 161 6.40 20.78 36.01
N GLY A 162 5.24 21.02 35.38
CA GLY A 162 5.14 21.16 33.94
C GLY A 162 5.63 19.90 33.23
N LEU A 163 6.46 20.07 32.20
CA LEU A 163 7.02 18.96 31.41
C LEU A 163 8.40 18.50 31.91
N ASN A 164 8.90 19.03 33.03
CA ASN A 164 10.25 18.76 33.51
C ASN A 164 10.46 17.32 34.01
N LYS A 165 9.39 16.65 34.45
CA LYS A 165 9.43 15.25 34.93
C LYS A 165 9.45 14.21 33.79
N ILE A 166 9.41 14.63 32.52
CA ILE A 166 9.56 13.71 31.38
C ILE A 166 11.02 13.30 31.29
N SER A 167 11.37 12.18 31.93
CA SER A 167 12.70 11.61 31.93
C SER A 167 13.00 10.81 30.66
N GLU A 168 14.27 10.52 30.43
CA GLU A 168 14.68 9.59 29.38
C GLU A 168 14.03 8.21 29.54
N ASP A 169 13.97 7.70 30.78
CA ASP A 169 13.35 6.41 31.10
C ASP A 169 11.86 6.38 30.75
N TYR A 170 11.13 7.47 31.00
CA TYR A 170 9.72 7.58 30.61
C TYR A 170 9.54 7.46 29.09
N ILE A 171 10.40 8.12 28.30
CA ILE A 171 10.31 8.09 26.85
C ILE A 171 10.70 6.70 26.31
N ILE A 172 11.71 6.05 26.90
CA ILE A 172 12.12 4.69 26.54
C ILE A 172 10.99 3.71 26.87
N ASP A 173 10.39 3.78 28.06
CA ASP A 173 9.26 2.94 28.45
C ASP A 173 8.08 3.08 27.46
N TYR A 174 7.74 4.32 27.07
CA TYR A 174 6.73 4.55 26.04
C TYR A 174 7.07 3.89 24.69
N LEU A 175 8.31 4.02 24.21
CA LEU A 175 8.75 3.43 22.94
C LEU A 175 8.80 1.90 22.99
N VAL A 176 9.17 1.33 24.13
CA VAL A 176 9.13 -0.13 24.38
C VAL A 176 7.68 -0.62 24.40
N LYS A 177 6.76 0.10 25.07
CA LYS A 177 5.33 -0.21 25.06
C LYS A 177 4.73 -0.15 23.66
N ILE A 178 5.14 0.82 22.81
CA ILE A 178 4.73 0.84 21.39
C ILE A 178 5.17 -0.46 20.72
N SER A 179 6.39 -0.89 21.00
CA SER A 179 7.00 -2.06 20.35
C SER A 179 6.35 -3.37 20.77
N ASN A 180 5.85 -3.47 22.00
CA ASN A 180 5.22 -4.69 22.52
C ASN A 180 3.69 -4.73 22.30
N HIS A 181 3.02 -3.57 22.32
CA HIS A 181 1.55 -3.52 22.40
C HIS A 181 0.89 -2.56 21.40
N GLY A 182 1.68 -1.97 20.51
CA GLY A 182 1.21 -1.02 19.51
C GLY A 182 0.97 0.39 20.06
N LYS A 183 0.81 1.34 19.12
CA LYS A 183 0.78 2.78 19.40
C LYS A 183 -0.34 3.19 20.35
N ILE A 184 -1.54 2.63 20.17
CA ILE A 184 -2.71 3.05 20.95
C ILE A 184 -2.62 2.53 22.39
N ASN A 185 -2.20 1.28 22.58
CA ASN A 185 -2.09 0.73 23.92
C ASN A 185 -0.97 1.43 24.70
N ALA A 186 0.16 1.73 24.06
CA ALA A 186 1.24 2.51 24.66
C ALA A 186 0.83 3.96 25.02
N SER A 187 -0.10 4.53 24.25
CA SER A 187 -0.57 5.90 24.42
C SER A 187 -1.54 6.06 25.57
N ILE A 188 -2.51 5.14 25.71
CA ILE A 188 -3.65 5.32 26.63
C ILE A 188 -3.98 4.08 27.47
N ASN A 189 -3.11 3.06 27.47
CA ASN A 189 -3.34 1.75 28.09
C ASN A 189 -4.71 1.16 27.70
N TYR A 190 -5.04 1.24 26.40
CA TYR A 190 -6.38 1.00 25.88
C TYR A 190 -6.98 -0.35 26.28
N ASN A 191 -6.21 -1.44 26.23
CA ASN A 191 -6.70 -2.78 26.56
C ASN A 191 -7.07 -2.90 28.04
N GLU A 192 -6.23 -2.35 28.92
CA GLU A 192 -6.48 -2.31 30.35
C GLU A 192 -7.67 -1.40 30.69
N PHE A 193 -7.74 -0.23 30.06
CA PHE A 193 -8.86 0.69 30.19
C PHE A 193 -10.19 0.01 29.82
N VAL A 194 -10.25 -0.68 28.66
CA VAL A 194 -11.45 -1.38 28.20
C VAL A 194 -11.81 -2.53 29.13
N THR A 195 -10.82 -3.31 29.58
CA THR A 195 -11.02 -4.39 30.54
C THR A 195 -11.64 -3.88 31.84
N ASN A 196 -11.05 -2.85 32.44
CA ASN A 196 -11.52 -2.26 33.70
C ASN A 196 -12.89 -1.60 33.52
N PHE A 197 -13.11 -0.90 32.42
CA PHE A 197 -14.38 -0.28 32.10
C PHE A 197 -15.51 -1.32 32.00
N LEU A 198 -15.29 -2.42 31.27
CA LEU A 198 -16.27 -3.49 31.16
C LEU A 198 -16.50 -4.19 32.50
N LYS A 199 -15.44 -4.43 33.29
CA LYS A 199 -15.54 -4.96 34.67
C LYS A 199 -16.40 -4.13 35.57
N GLU A 200 -16.27 -2.81 35.54
CA GLU A 200 -17.14 -1.92 36.29
C GLU A 200 -18.61 -1.99 35.80
N LYS A 201 -18.82 -2.03 34.48
CA LYS A 201 -20.17 -1.96 33.90
C LYS A 201 -20.98 -3.25 33.97
N MET A 202 -20.32 -4.41 34.11
CA MET A 202 -21.01 -5.69 34.18
C MET A 202 -21.38 -6.15 35.59
N LYS A 203 -21.00 -5.41 36.64
CA LYS A 203 -21.29 -5.79 38.04
C LYS A 203 -22.80 -5.97 38.32
N GLU A 204 -23.64 -5.25 37.59
CA GLU A 204 -25.09 -5.21 37.79
C GLU A 204 -25.88 -6.10 36.80
N ILE A 205 -25.18 -6.92 35.99
CA ILE A 205 -25.82 -7.73 34.94
C ILE A 205 -26.18 -9.13 35.47
N ASP A 206 -27.46 -9.47 35.40
CA ASP A 206 -27.95 -10.82 35.64
C ASP A 206 -27.60 -11.76 34.49
N ILE A 207 -27.08 -12.93 34.81
CA ILE A 207 -26.73 -13.98 33.85
C ILE A 207 -27.96 -14.53 33.10
N HIS A 208 -29.15 -14.46 33.68
CA HIS A 208 -30.38 -14.96 33.05
C HIS A 208 -30.75 -14.16 31.79
N ASP A 209 -30.51 -12.85 31.80
CA ASP A 209 -30.75 -12.00 30.63
C ASP A 209 -29.72 -12.24 29.53
N VAL A 210 -28.48 -12.57 29.92
CA VAL A 210 -27.42 -12.97 28.99
C VAL A 210 -27.78 -14.26 28.27
N ILE A 211 -28.35 -15.25 28.97
CA ILE A 211 -28.78 -16.52 28.35
C ILE A 211 -29.88 -16.28 27.32
N LYS A 212 -30.87 -15.43 27.61
CA LYS A 212 -31.92 -15.06 26.64
C LYS A 212 -31.34 -14.34 25.42
N PHE A 213 -30.34 -13.49 25.62
CA PHE A 213 -29.64 -12.81 24.53
C PHE A 213 -28.91 -13.81 23.62
N GLU A 214 -28.33 -14.85 24.20
CA GLU A 214 -27.60 -15.89 23.47
C GLU A 214 -28.51 -16.79 22.60
N GLU A 215 -29.82 -16.85 22.88
CA GLU A 215 -30.78 -17.49 21.96
C GLU A 215 -30.84 -16.77 20.61
N LYS A 216 -30.70 -15.44 20.61
CA LYS A 216 -30.71 -14.61 19.41
C LYS A 216 -29.33 -14.48 18.77
N TYR A 217 -28.27 -14.45 19.58
CA TYR A 217 -26.87 -14.35 19.15
C TYR A 217 -26.05 -15.45 19.84
N PRO A 218 -25.97 -16.66 19.25
CA PRO A 218 -25.29 -17.78 19.87
C PRO A 218 -23.85 -17.42 20.28
N PHE A 219 -23.51 -17.66 21.54
CA PHE A 219 -22.19 -17.35 22.05
C PHE A 219 -21.13 -18.18 21.33
N PHE A 220 -20.14 -17.49 20.78
CA PHE A 220 -18.96 -18.08 20.16
C PHE A 220 -17.69 -17.59 20.85
N ILE A 221 -16.76 -18.53 21.07
CA ILE A 221 -15.40 -18.29 21.57
C ILE A 221 -14.47 -18.45 20.39
N ASN A 222 -13.75 -17.39 20.06
CA ASN A 222 -12.72 -17.46 19.04
C ASN A 222 -11.41 -17.93 19.69
N TYR A 223 -11.17 -19.25 19.66
CA TYR A 223 -9.97 -19.87 20.24
C TYR A 223 -8.67 -19.57 19.48
N ASN A 224 -8.74 -18.91 18.32
CA ASN A 224 -7.61 -18.71 17.42
C ASN A 224 -6.84 -17.40 17.65
N HIS A 225 -7.15 -16.64 18.71
CA HIS A 225 -6.50 -15.34 18.96
C HIS A 225 -6.05 -15.19 20.42
N ASN A 226 -4.97 -14.44 20.61
CA ASN A 226 -4.47 -14.07 21.93
C ASN A 226 -5.53 -13.25 22.69
N ASP A 227 -5.75 -13.59 23.96
CA ASP A 227 -6.65 -12.86 24.85
C ASP A 227 -6.10 -11.46 25.19
N GLU A 228 -6.39 -10.49 24.31
CA GLU A 228 -6.04 -9.07 24.48
C GLU A 228 -6.73 -8.45 25.70
N LEU A 229 -7.94 -8.90 26.02
CA LEU A 229 -8.72 -8.47 27.17
C LEU A 229 -8.66 -9.54 28.27
N LYS A 230 -8.26 -9.13 29.48
CA LYS A 230 -8.16 -10.03 30.65
C LYS A 230 -9.53 -10.23 31.32
N LEU A 231 -10.43 -10.89 30.59
CA LEU A 231 -11.81 -11.20 31.00
C LEU A 231 -12.00 -12.72 31.07
N THR A 232 -12.67 -13.20 32.11
CA THR A 232 -13.14 -14.59 32.19
C THR A 232 -14.28 -14.83 31.18
N LEU A 233 -14.63 -16.10 30.96
CA LEU A 233 -15.71 -16.46 30.03
C LEU A 233 -17.07 -15.87 30.43
N GLU A 234 -17.41 -15.88 31.72
CA GLU A 234 -18.64 -15.27 32.22
C GLU A 234 -18.62 -13.74 32.03
N GLU A 235 -17.49 -13.11 32.36
CA GLU A 235 -17.27 -11.68 32.17
C GLU A 235 -17.40 -11.27 30.70
N LEU A 236 -16.88 -12.09 29.77
CA LEU A 236 -16.99 -11.85 28.35
C LEU A 236 -18.43 -11.92 27.85
N ARG A 237 -19.21 -12.92 28.31
CA ARG A 237 -20.64 -13.06 27.99
C ARG A 237 -21.43 -11.84 28.44
N LYS A 238 -21.26 -11.43 29.70
CA LYS A 238 -21.88 -10.22 30.27
C LYS A 238 -21.45 -8.95 29.52
N SER A 239 -20.18 -8.85 29.14
CA SER A 239 -19.65 -7.71 28.38
C SER A 239 -20.32 -7.59 27.00
N LYS A 240 -20.48 -8.70 26.28
CA LYS A 240 -21.17 -8.71 24.96
C LYS A 240 -22.61 -8.25 25.08
N TYR A 241 -23.32 -8.73 26.10
CA TYR A 241 -24.69 -8.34 26.41
C TYR A 241 -24.79 -6.84 26.76
N TRP A 242 -23.93 -6.35 27.66
CA TRP A 242 -23.89 -4.93 28.04
C TRP A 242 -23.69 -4.02 26.83
N LEU A 243 -22.74 -4.36 25.96
CA LEU A 243 -22.49 -3.62 24.73
C LEU A 243 -23.70 -3.64 23.80
N TYR A 244 -24.47 -4.73 23.76
CA TYR A 244 -25.68 -4.79 22.96
C TYR A 244 -26.76 -3.84 23.49
N CYS A 245 -27.00 -3.86 24.80
CA CYS A 245 -27.96 -2.96 25.46
C CYS A 245 -27.60 -1.49 25.33
N ASN A 246 -26.30 -1.15 25.25
CA ASN A 246 -25.81 0.23 25.19
C ASN A 246 -25.37 0.67 23.78
N GLU A 247 -25.95 0.05 22.74
CA GLU A 247 -25.69 0.36 21.33
C GLU A 247 -24.18 0.37 20.96
N GLY A 248 -23.41 -0.51 21.59
CA GLY A 248 -21.97 -0.68 21.36
C GLY A 248 -21.64 -1.24 19.98
N TYR A 249 -22.55 -1.99 19.36
CA TYR A 249 -22.33 -2.61 18.05
C TYR A 249 -22.66 -1.69 16.87
N SER A 250 -21.95 -1.90 15.75
CA SER A 250 -22.10 -1.10 14.53
C SER A 250 -23.42 -1.41 13.82
N THR A 251 -24.10 -0.38 13.32
CA THR A 251 -25.30 -0.56 12.46
C THR A 251 -24.97 -1.17 11.10
N TYR A 252 -23.75 -0.97 10.59
CA TYR A 252 -23.30 -1.49 9.29
C TYR A 252 -22.79 -2.92 9.37
N SER A 253 -22.23 -3.29 10.52
CA SER A 253 -21.73 -4.64 10.79
C SER A 253 -22.12 -5.00 12.21
N PRO A 254 -23.37 -5.47 12.43
CA PRO A 254 -23.92 -5.68 13.78
C PRO A 254 -23.11 -6.68 14.61
N ASN A 255 -22.19 -7.41 13.99
CA ASN A 255 -21.22 -8.26 14.67
C ASN A 255 -20.16 -7.50 15.47
N LYS A 256 -19.76 -6.30 15.02
CA LYS A 256 -18.54 -5.62 15.49
C LYS A 256 -18.85 -4.41 16.34
N VAL A 257 -18.09 -4.25 17.42
CA VAL A 257 -18.13 -3.04 18.27
C VAL A 257 -17.77 -1.81 17.44
N LYS A 258 -18.49 -0.69 17.66
CA LYS A 258 -18.21 0.61 17.05
C LYS A 258 -16.76 1.01 17.38
N LYS A 259 -15.98 1.33 16.34
CA LYS A 259 -14.53 1.57 16.44
C LYS A 259 -14.14 2.50 17.60
N ASN A 260 -14.76 3.68 17.71
CA ASN A 260 -14.40 4.69 18.72
C ASN A 260 -15.30 4.64 19.97
N TYR A 261 -16.01 3.54 20.22
CA TYR A 261 -16.99 3.46 21.30
C TYR A 261 -16.38 3.78 22.67
N PHE A 262 -15.27 3.11 23.00
CA PHE A 262 -14.60 3.30 24.29
C PHE A 262 -13.82 4.62 24.38
N ILE A 263 -13.31 5.14 23.26
CA ILE A 263 -12.56 6.41 23.21
C ILE A 263 -13.42 7.60 23.69
N LYS A 264 -14.74 7.55 23.47
CA LYS A 264 -15.68 8.58 23.97
C LYS A 264 -15.65 8.71 25.51
N TYR A 265 -15.25 7.68 26.24
CA TYR A 265 -15.15 7.74 27.71
C TYR A 265 -13.79 8.27 28.19
N LEU A 266 -12.96 8.76 27.28
CA LEU A 266 -11.65 9.36 27.55
C LEU A 266 -11.55 10.82 27.05
N GLU A 267 -12.61 11.43 26.49
CA GLU A 267 -12.49 12.77 25.86
C GLU A 267 -12.02 13.87 26.82
N ASP A 268 -12.21 13.68 28.13
CA ASP A 268 -11.79 14.60 29.18
C ASP A 268 -10.34 14.39 29.63
N ARG A 269 -9.68 13.34 29.13
CA ARG A 269 -8.31 12.95 29.52
C ARG A 269 -7.33 12.91 28.37
N ILE A 270 -7.80 12.89 27.13
CA ILE A 270 -6.93 12.75 25.94
C ILE A 270 -7.34 13.69 24.81
N ILE A 271 -6.38 14.00 23.94
CA ILE A 271 -6.64 14.64 22.66
C ILE A 271 -7.21 13.59 21.69
N ILE A 272 -8.45 13.80 21.24
CA ILE A 272 -9.10 12.95 20.23
C ILE A 272 -8.72 13.42 18.83
N PHE A 273 -7.99 12.58 18.10
CA PHE A 273 -7.54 12.84 16.74
C PHE A 273 -7.24 11.53 15.99
N ASN A 274 -8.12 11.17 15.06
CA ASN A 274 -7.96 10.05 14.13
C ASN A 274 -7.49 8.73 14.77
N GLN A 275 -7.86 8.48 16.04
CA GLN A 275 -7.51 7.25 16.74
C GLN A 275 -7.96 6.02 15.93
N GLN A 276 -7.11 5.00 15.91
CA GLN A 276 -7.40 3.72 15.27
C GLN A 276 -7.38 2.61 16.33
N PRO A 277 -8.35 2.58 17.25
CA PRO A 277 -8.39 1.58 18.31
C PRO A 277 -8.47 0.17 17.75
N VAL A 278 -7.86 -0.76 18.48
CA VAL A 278 -7.86 -2.19 18.16
C VAL A 278 -9.30 -2.69 18.25
N ALA A 279 -9.69 -3.52 17.29
CA ALA A 279 -10.98 -4.18 17.31
C ALA A 279 -10.83 -5.52 18.05
N PHE A 280 -11.42 -5.61 19.24
CA PHE A 280 -11.34 -6.82 20.06
C PHE A 280 -12.25 -7.91 19.49
N GLN A 281 -11.66 -8.92 18.85
CA GLN A 281 -12.43 -10.01 18.25
C GLN A 281 -13.20 -10.84 19.27
N GLN A 282 -12.68 -10.95 20.51
CA GLN A 282 -13.40 -11.57 21.63
C GLN A 282 -14.77 -10.94 21.87
N LEU A 283 -14.98 -9.66 21.53
CA LEU A 283 -16.26 -8.96 21.69
C LEU A 283 -17.21 -9.11 20.50
N ASN A 284 -16.85 -9.87 19.45
CA ASN A 284 -17.75 -10.11 18.32
C ASN A 284 -18.95 -10.99 18.73
N LEU A 285 -20.12 -10.72 18.16
CA LEU A 285 -21.35 -11.49 18.43
C LEU A 285 -21.37 -12.88 17.78
N ILE A 286 -20.82 -12.99 16.58
CA ILE A 286 -20.78 -14.18 15.73
C ILE A 286 -19.41 -14.29 15.04
N ASP A 287 -19.09 -15.47 14.52
CA ASP A 287 -17.86 -15.67 13.76
C ASP A 287 -17.87 -14.86 12.45
N ASP A 288 -16.74 -14.24 12.13
CA ASP A 288 -16.57 -13.51 10.88
C ASP A 288 -16.42 -14.54 9.76
N LYS A 289 -17.48 -14.78 8.98
CA LYS A 289 -17.38 -15.59 7.75
C LYS A 289 -16.20 -15.10 6.90
N SER A 290 -15.24 -15.97 6.61
CA SER A 290 -14.09 -15.65 5.79
C SER A 290 -14.54 -15.06 4.46
N LYS A 291 -13.85 -14.00 3.99
CA LYS A 291 -14.15 -13.38 2.70
C LYS A 291 -13.68 -14.24 1.51
N THR A 292 -12.88 -15.25 1.79
CA THR A 292 -12.16 -16.11 0.84
C THR A 292 -12.37 -17.58 1.20
N GLU A 293 -12.16 -18.48 0.23
CA GLU A 293 -12.42 -19.93 0.43
C GLU A 293 -11.45 -20.54 1.43
N TYR A 294 -10.19 -20.12 1.38
CA TYR A 294 -9.13 -20.52 2.30
C TYR A 294 -8.50 -19.29 2.93
N LEU A 295 -7.81 -19.50 4.06
CA LEU A 295 -6.94 -18.49 4.62
C LEU A 295 -5.79 -18.18 3.64
N CYS A 296 -5.38 -16.93 3.63
CA CYS A 296 -4.29 -16.50 2.79
C CYS A 296 -2.96 -16.99 3.35
N LEU A 297 -2.12 -17.55 2.47
CA LEU A 297 -0.73 -17.77 2.83
C LEU A 297 -0.08 -16.41 3.14
N PRO A 298 0.70 -16.28 4.24
CA PRO A 298 1.41 -15.04 4.54
C PRO A 298 2.26 -14.64 3.33
N TYR A 299 1.93 -13.50 2.74
CA TYR A 299 2.65 -12.97 1.60
C TYR A 299 3.64 -11.89 2.02
N THR A 300 3.83 -11.67 3.32
CA THR A 300 4.88 -10.83 3.89
C THR A 300 5.80 -11.69 4.74
N THR A 301 7.11 -11.53 4.60
CA THR A 301 8.12 -12.16 5.48
C THR A 301 8.16 -11.49 6.86
N SER A 302 7.18 -10.64 7.18
CA SER A 302 7.10 -9.99 8.48
C SER A 302 6.78 -11.04 9.52
N ASP A 303 7.60 -11.09 10.54
CA ASP A 303 7.19 -11.56 11.84
C ASP A 303 5.92 -10.81 12.27
N ASP A 304 4.84 -11.52 12.58
CA ASP A 304 3.59 -10.90 13.03
C ASP A 304 3.64 -10.51 14.52
N GLU A 305 4.64 -11.02 15.26
CA GLU A 305 4.77 -10.81 16.71
C GLU A 305 5.43 -9.48 17.05
N HIS A 306 6.35 -8.99 16.21
CA HIS A 306 7.17 -7.81 16.52
C HIS A 306 6.70 -6.52 15.84
N PHE A 307 7.04 -5.36 16.41
CA PHE A 307 6.67 -4.05 15.87
C PHE A 307 7.65 -3.53 14.81
N SER A 308 7.13 -2.77 13.84
CA SER A 308 7.88 -2.27 12.67
C SER A 308 8.96 -1.26 13.05
N TYR A 309 10.20 -1.54 12.61
CA TYR A 309 11.35 -0.65 12.77
C TYR A 309 11.08 0.75 12.17
N GLN A 310 10.50 0.82 10.97
CA GLN A 310 10.22 2.09 10.29
C GLN A 310 9.16 2.92 10.99
N ASP A 311 8.11 2.26 11.50
CA ASP A 311 7.05 2.96 12.23
C ASP A 311 7.59 3.57 13.52
N LEU A 312 8.46 2.85 14.23
CA LEU A 312 9.12 3.37 15.43
C LEU A 312 10.15 4.46 15.10
N GLN A 313 10.90 4.33 13.99
CA GLN A 313 11.82 5.37 13.54
C GLN A 313 11.08 6.67 13.20
N SER A 314 9.92 6.58 12.55
CA SER A 314 9.03 7.72 12.30
C SER A 314 8.54 8.35 13.61
N GLN A 315 8.19 7.54 14.62
CA GLN A 315 7.84 8.04 15.96
C GLN A 315 8.99 8.84 16.56
N ILE A 316 10.19 8.26 16.64
CA ILE A 316 11.37 8.93 17.21
C ILE A 316 11.67 10.24 16.47
N LYS A 317 11.60 10.26 15.13
CA LYS A 317 11.80 11.49 14.33
C LYS A 317 10.82 12.59 14.73
N ASN A 318 9.54 12.26 14.87
CA ASN A 318 8.51 13.24 15.24
C ASN A 318 8.67 13.73 16.68
N LEU A 319 9.08 12.83 17.59
CA LEU A 319 9.34 13.19 18.98
C LEU A 319 10.52 14.15 19.12
N LYS A 320 11.64 13.88 18.43
CA LYS A 320 12.84 14.73 18.49
C LYS A 320 12.61 16.17 18.02
N LYS A 321 11.55 16.44 17.25
CA LYS A 321 11.20 17.81 16.85
C LYS A 321 10.81 18.72 18.03
N ILE A 322 10.55 18.18 19.22
CA ILE A 322 10.31 18.96 20.45
C ILE A 322 11.45 19.94 20.76
N VAL A 323 12.68 19.66 20.30
CA VAL A 323 13.85 20.55 20.41
C VAL A 323 13.54 21.95 19.85
N PHE A 324 12.76 22.03 18.76
CA PHE A 324 12.42 23.30 18.12
C PHE A 324 11.28 24.05 18.81
N VAL A 325 10.53 23.38 19.70
CA VAL A 325 9.46 24.02 20.49
C VAL A 325 10.04 24.73 21.70
N HIS A 326 11.09 24.16 22.30
CA HIS A 326 11.77 24.73 23.46
C HIS A 326 12.33 26.14 23.22
N SER A 327 12.60 26.51 21.95
CA SER A 327 13.09 27.85 21.62
C SER A 327 11.99 28.94 21.61
N GLN A 328 10.74 28.60 21.97
CA GLN A 328 9.62 29.55 22.01
C GLN A 328 9.37 30.05 23.44
N ASN A 329 9.21 31.36 23.60
CA ASN A 329 9.13 32.02 24.91
C ASN A 329 7.85 31.71 25.70
N ASP A 330 6.77 31.29 25.04
CA ASP A 330 5.46 30.99 25.63
C ASP A 330 5.19 29.48 25.77
N CYS A 331 6.25 28.67 25.71
CA CYS A 331 6.21 27.23 25.90
C CYS A 331 6.84 26.82 27.23
N ALA A 332 6.38 25.68 27.77
CA ALA A 332 6.91 25.11 28.99
C ALA A 332 8.35 24.61 28.79
N GLN A 333 9.15 24.72 29.85
CA GLN A 333 10.48 24.14 29.89
C GLN A 333 10.39 22.60 29.84
N ILE A 334 11.28 22.00 29.05
CA ILE A 334 11.40 20.55 28.89
C ILE A 334 12.88 20.18 28.76
N SER A 335 13.27 19.07 29.39
CA SER A 335 14.64 18.56 29.34
C SER A 335 14.95 17.94 27.97
N ILE A 336 15.42 18.76 27.03
CA ILE A 336 15.73 18.33 25.64
C ILE A 336 16.78 17.21 25.59
N SER A 337 17.73 17.21 26.53
CA SER A 337 18.77 16.17 26.62
C SER A 337 18.20 14.75 26.63
N ASN A 338 17.02 14.58 27.24
CA ASN A 338 16.34 13.28 27.37
C ASN A 338 15.86 12.72 26.01
N PHE A 339 15.71 13.57 24.98
CA PHE A 339 15.30 13.17 23.65
C PHE A 339 16.49 12.87 22.72
N ASN A 340 17.68 13.39 23.03
CA ASN A 340 18.86 13.27 22.16
C ASN A 340 19.44 11.85 22.16
N THR A 341 19.47 11.20 23.32
CA THR A 341 20.06 9.88 23.58
C THR A 341 19.22 8.71 23.02
N ILE A 342 17.98 8.99 22.63
CA ILE A 342 17.05 7.98 22.09
C ILE A 342 17.47 7.60 20.67
N SER A 343 17.67 6.31 20.44
CA SER A 343 18.00 5.76 19.13
C SER A 343 17.34 4.40 18.92
N MET A 344 17.10 4.06 17.65
CA MET A 344 16.58 2.75 17.25
C MET A 344 17.46 1.61 17.76
N LYS A 345 18.80 1.78 17.71
CA LYS A 345 19.75 0.78 18.22
C LYS A 345 19.54 0.47 19.70
N ARG A 346 19.15 1.47 20.50
CA ARG A 346 18.91 1.28 21.93
C ARG A 346 17.59 0.55 22.18
N ILE A 347 16.51 0.92 21.48
CA ILE A 347 15.23 0.23 21.64
C ILE A 347 15.31 -1.22 21.15
N ASN A 348 15.99 -1.46 20.02
CA ASN A 348 16.15 -2.81 19.47
C ASN A 348 16.96 -3.76 20.36
N LYS A 349 17.77 -3.22 21.29
CA LYS A 349 18.46 -4.02 22.32
C LYS A 349 17.54 -4.45 23.46
N ILE A 350 16.45 -3.72 23.70
CA ILE A 350 15.50 -3.97 24.79
C ILE A 350 14.36 -4.87 24.30
N THR A 351 13.80 -4.53 23.14
CA THR A 351 12.73 -5.29 22.48
C THR A 351 13.13 -5.54 21.04
N PRO A 352 13.14 -6.79 20.55
CA PRO A 352 13.37 -7.08 19.15
C PRO A 352 12.32 -6.39 18.26
N LEU A 353 12.79 -5.63 17.29
CA LEU A 353 11.96 -4.99 16.27
C LEU A 353 12.02 -5.81 14.99
N LYS A 354 10.90 -5.88 14.27
CA LYS A 354 10.93 -6.43 12.92
C LYS A 354 11.40 -5.39 11.93
N ASP A 355 12.25 -5.83 11.02
CA ASP A 355 12.45 -5.12 9.78
C ASP A 355 11.15 -5.09 8.97
N LEU A 356 11.11 -4.24 7.93
CA LEU A 356 10.02 -4.28 6.97
C LEU A 356 9.86 -5.70 6.43
N GLY A 357 8.76 -6.36 6.78
CA GLY A 357 8.33 -7.58 6.11
C GLY A 357 8.21 -7.31 4.63
N ARG A 358 9.00 -8.03 3.83
CA ARG A 358 8.98 -7.89 2.38
C ARG A 358 7.93 -8.82 1.82
N PHE A 359 7.33 -8.44 0.70
CA PHE A 359 6.37 -9.32 0.06
C PHE A 359 7.09 -10.59 -0.43
N ALA A 360 6.72 -11.74 0.12
CA ALA A 360 7.18 -13.05 -0.35
C ALA A 360 6.80 -13.19 -1.83
N THR A 361 7.77 -13.61 -2.65
CA THR A 361 7.50 -13.81 -4.08
C THR A 361 6.56 -15.00 -4.26
N LEU A 362 5.66 -14.90 -5.24
CA LEU A 362 4.87 -16.05 -5.64
C LEU A 362 5.77 -17.07 -6.36
N PRO A 363 5.58 -18.38 -6.11
CA PRO A 363 6.15 -19.43 -6.94
C PRO A 363 5.92 -19.19 -8.43
N ALA A 364 6.90 -19.56 -9.26
CA ALA A 364 6.85 -19.33 -10.70
C ALA A 364 5.66 -20.09 -11.33
N ASP A 365 5.44 -21.36 -10.93
CA ASP A 365 4.31 -22.19 -11.35
C ASP A 365 2.95 -21.51 -11.06
N VAL A 366 2.79 -20.94 -9.86
CA VAL A 366 1.58 -20.21 -9.46
C VAL A 366 1.38 -18.97 -10.33
N THR A 367 2.44 -18.22 -10.59
CA THR A 367 2.35 -16.96 -11.36
C THR A 367 2.10 -17.22 -12.84
N PHE A 368 2.82 -18.15 -13.46
CA PHE A 368 2.61 -18.50 -14.87
C PHE A 368 1.23 -19.09 -15.11
N LYS A 369 0.75 -19.99 -14.22
CA LYS A 369 -0.63 -20.49 -14.30
C LYS A 369 -1.64 -19.34 -14.23
N ALA A 370 -1.46 -18.41 -13.29
CA ALA A 370 -2.36 -17.26 -13.17
C ALA A 370 -2.35 -16.35 -14.41
N ILE A 371 -1.19 -16.12 -15.03
CA ILE A 371 -1.08 -15.37 -16.29
C ILE A 371 -1.84 -16.09 -17.41
N ARG A 372 -1.65 -17.42 -17.54
CA ARG A 372 -2.36 -18.24 -18.52
C ARG A 372 -3.88 -18.18 -18.33
N ASP A 373 -4.35 -18.51 -17.13
CA ASP A 373 -5.77 -18.50 -16.76
C ASP A 373 -6.41 -17.13 -17.02
N SER A 374 -5.67 -16.06 -16.70
CA SER A 374 -6.08 -14.68 -16.98
C SER A 374 -6.28 -14.42 -18.48
N PHE A 375 -5.30 -14.73 -19.32
CA PHE A 375 -5.38 -14.48 -20.76
C PHE A 375 -6.42 -15.36 -21.46
N GLU A 376 -6.51 -16.64 -21.11
CA GLU A 376 -7.52 -17.54 -21.64
C GLU A 376 -8.93 -17.01 -21.33
N PHE A 377 -9.18 -16.60 -20.08
CA PHE A 377 -10.48 -16.07 -19.68
C PHE A 377 -10.81 -14.72 -20.34
N ILE A 378 -9.83 -13.81 -20.45
CA ILE A 378 -10.00 -12.54 -21.17
C ILE A 378 -10.33 -12.82 -22.64
N HIS A 379 -9.59 -13.71 -23.29
CA HIS A 379 -9.80 -14.04 -24.69
C HIS A 379 -11.21 -14.60 -24.94
N MET A 380 -11.68 -15.49 -24.05
CA MET A 380 -12.99 -16.13 -24.19
C MET A 380 -14.17 -15.19 -23.88
N TYR A 381 -14.04 -14.32 -22.88
CA TYR A 381 -15.22 -13.68 -22.28
C TYR A 381 -15.21 -12.14 -22.25
N LEU A 382 -14.11 -11.47 -22.60
CA LEU A 382 -14.02 -10.01 -22.51
C LEU A 382 -15.16 -9.30 -23.27
N ASP A 383 -15.32 -9.58 -24.56
CA ASP A 383 -16.27 -8.85 -25.40
C ASP A 383 -17.72 -9.10 -24.99
N ILE A 384 -18.08 -10.36 -24.78
CA ILE A 384 -19.45 -10.74 -24.43
C ILE A 384 -19.87 -10.20 -23.06
N LEU A 385 -18.98 -10.18 -22.07
CA LEU A 385 -19.32 -9.69 -20.73
C LEU A 385 -19.38 -8.16 -20.69
N LEU A 386 -18.47 -7.46 -21.38
CA LEU A 386 -18.52 -5.99 -21.49
C LEU A 386 -19.81 -5.53 -22.20
N ASP A 387 -20.21 -6.19 -23.28
CA ASP A 387 -21.47 -5.89 -23.98
C ASP A 387 -22.69 -6.21 -23.11
N THR A 388 -22.72 -7.40 -22.49
CA THR A 388 -23.88 -7.85 -21.70
C THR A 388 -24.09 -6.98 -20.46
N ILE A 389 -23.02 -6.58 -19.75
CA ILE A 389 -23.16 -5.75 -18.53
C ILE A 389 -23.68 -4.34 -18.85
N ILE A 390 -23.29 -3.76 -20.00
CA ILE A 390 -23.86 -2.50 -20.49
C ILE A 390 -25.33 -2.69 -20.84
N LYS A 391 -25.67 -3.72 -21.61
CA LYS A 391 -27.07 -4.02 -21.97
C LYS A 391 -27.94 -4.21 -20.73
N TYR A 392 -27.44 -4.93 -19.73
CA TYR A 392 -28.11 -5.09 -18.44
C TYR A 392 -28.32 -3.75 -17.75
N SER A 393 -27.28 -2.92 -17.65
CA SER A 393 -27.42 -1.63 -17.00
C SER A 393 -28.38 -0.69 -17.72
N LEU A 394 -28.37 -0.67 -19.06
CA LEU A 394 -29.32 0.10 -19.85
C LEU A 394 -30.75 -0.41 -19.64
N PHE A 395 -30.94 -1.73 -19.60
CA PHE A 395 -32.22 -2.36 -19.29
C PHE A 395 -32.78 -1.90 -17.93
N ILE A 396 -31.94 -1.89 -16.89
CA ILE A 396 -32.32 -1.39 -15.56
C ILE A 396 -32.57 0.13 -15.58
N LYS A 397 -31.72 0.91 -16.26
CA LYS A 397 -31.86 2.37 -16.37
C LYS A 397 -33.17 2.76 -17.07
N ASN A 398 -33.54 2.03 -18.11
CA ASN A 398 -34.78 2.21 -18.86
C ASN A 398 -36.01 1.65 -18.13
N LYS A 399 -35.83 1.07 -16.93
CA LYS A 399 -36.89 0.46 -16.12
C LYS A 399 -37.65 -0.66 -16.86
N GLU A 400 -36.95 -1.41 -17.71
CA GLU A 400 -37.54 -2.50 -18.51
C GLU A 400 -37.87 -3.75 -17.68
N GLY A 401 -37.33 -3.88 -16.46
CA GLY A 401 -37.62 -5.00 -15.55
C GLY A 401 -36.49 -5.28 -14.57
N ASN A 402 -36.48 -6.49 -14.01
CA ASN A 402 -35.42 -6.99 -13.14
C ASN A 402 -34.42 -7.89 -13.90
N PHE A 403 -33.52 -8.56 -13.19
CA PHE A 403 -32.56 -9.48 -13.82
C PHE A 403 -33.24 -10.68 -14.50
N ASP A 404 -34.29 -11.25 -13.92
CA ASP A 404 -34.98 -12.41 -14.51
C ASP A 404 -35.62 -12.03 -15.85
N ASN A 405 -36.22 -10.83 -15.93
CA ASN A 405 -36.73 -10.30 -17.19
C ASN A 405 -35.60 -10.11 -18.23
N PHE A 406 -34.46 -9.57 -17.80
CA PHE A 406 -33.30 -9.41 -18.70
C PHE A 406 -32.76 -10.76 -19.16
N TYR A 407 -32.63 -11.72 -18.24
CA TYR A 407 -32.13 -13.07 -18.48
C TYR A 407 -33.00 -13.83 -19.49
N GLU A 408 -34.32 -13.70 -19.44
CA GLU A 408 -35.22 -14.33 -20.42
C GLU A 408 -35.36 -13.55 -21.74
N SER A 409 -34.90 -12.30 -21.79
CA SER A 409 -34.93 -11.51 -23.02
C SER A 409 -33.88 -11.96 -24.04
N SER A 410 -34.08 -11.60 -25.31
CA SER A 410 -33.08 -11.77 -26.37
C SER A 410 -31.80 -10.94 -26.16
N LYS A 411 -31.80 -10.01 -25.20
CA LYS A 411 -30.63 -9.19 -24.86
C LYS A 411 -29.59 -9.96 -24.04
N PHE A 412 -29.97 -11.03 -23.35
CA PHE A 412 -29.04 -11.89 -22.61
C PHE A 412 -28.51 -13.02 -23.51
N PRO A 413 -27.19 -13.14 -23.71
CA PRO A 413 -26.64 -14.13 -24.62
C PRO A 413 -26.89 -15.58 -24.19
N GLY A 414 -27.39 -16.41 -25.11
CA GLY A 414 -27.58 -17.85 -24.86
C GLY A 414 -26.28 -18.60 -24.55
N THR A 415 -25.13 -18.11 -25.01
CA THR A 415 -23.80 -18.65 -24.66
C THR A 415 -23.51 -18.53 -23.16
N LEU A 416 -23.89 -17.41 -22.53
CA LEU A 416 -23.74 -17.22 -21.08
C LEU A 416 -24.67 -18.13 -20.28
N LYS A 417 -25.89 -18.38 -20.76
CA LYS A 417 -26.80 -19.39 -20.16
C LYS A 417 -26.17 -20.78 -20.20
N LYS A 418 -25.61 -21.18 -21.35
CA LYS A 418 -24.96 -22.49 -21.54
C LYS A 418 -23.74 -22.71 -20.65
N ILE A 419 -23.03 -21.64 -20.27
CA ILE A 419 -21.86 -21.70 -19.39
C ILE A 419 -22.24 -21.87 -17.91
N GLY A 420 -23.52 -21.69 -17.56
CA GLY A 420 -24.06 -21.94 -16.21
C GLY A 420 -24.62 -20.71 -15.51
N ILE A 421 -24.58 -19.52 -16.12
CA ILE A 421 -25.15 -18.31 -15.51
C ILE A 421 -26.65 -18.47 -15.37
N LYS A 422 -27.18 -18.25 -14.17
CA LYS A 422 -28.61 -18.40 -13.84
C LYS A 422 -29.15 -17.35 -12.87
N GLU A 423 -28.28 -16.67 -12.13
CA GLU A 423 -28.66 -15.65 -11.16
C GLU A 423 -27.81 -14.39 -11.31
N LEU A 424 -28.31 -13.25 -10.81
CA LEU A 424 -27.57 -11.99 -10.91
C LEU A 424 -26.27 -12.05 -10.09
N LYS A 425 -26.34 -12.60 -8.88
CA LYS A 425 -25.22 -12.68 -7.94
C LYS A 425 -25.41 -13.86 -6.99
N ILE A 426 -24.33 -14.58 -6.70
CA ILE A 426 -24.36 -15.78 -5.85
C ILE A 426 -24.58 -15.40 -4.39
N THR A 427 -25.44 -16.17 -3.72
CA THR A 427 -25.69 -16.06 -2.29
C THR A 427 -24.48 -16.51 -1.48
N LYS A 428 -24.12 -15.76 -0.42
CA LYS A 428 -22.97 -16.07 0.45
C LYS A 428 -23.31 -17.12 1.52
N ASP A 429 -23.62 -18.32 1.06
CA ASP A 429 -23.86 -19.51 1.88
C ASP A 429 -22.68 -20.49 1.80
N GLN A 430 -22.85 -21.70 2.34
CA GLN A 430 -21.82 -22.75 2.34
C GLN A 430 -21.48 -23.22 0.91
N ASN A 431 -22.39 -23.08 -0.04
CA ASN A 431 -22.22 -23.49 -1.44
C ASN A 431 -21.66 -22.35 -2.33
N TYR A 432 -21.34 -21.18 -1.77
CA TYR A 432 -20.88 -20.02 -2.53
C TYR A 432 -19.76 -20.36 -3.52
N PHE A 433 -18.68 -21.01 -3.06
CA PHE A 433 -17.53 -21.31 -3.92
C PHE A 433 -17.81 -22.43 -4.94
N ILE A 434 -18.73 -23.35 -4.63
CA ILE A 434 -19.20 -24.36 -5.57
C ILE A 434 -19.97 -23.66 -6.70
N ASN A 435 -20.93 -22.81 -6.33
CA ASN A 435 -21.72 -22.01 -7.27
C ASN A 435 -20.87 -21.04 -8.09
N LEU A 436 -19.79 -20.51 -7.49
CA LEU A 436 -18.84 -19.62 -8.15
C LEU A 436 -18.13 -20.34 -9.30
N ARG A 437 -17.66 -21.56 -9.07
CA ARG A 437 -16.99 -22.38 -10.08
C ARG A 437 -17.94 -22.93 -11.14
N SER A 438 -19.22 -23.09 -10.79
CA SER A 438 -20.29 -23.42 -11.75
C SER A 438 -20.83 -22.19 -12.50
N ASN A 439 -20.18 -21.02 -12.37
CA ASN A 439 -20.52 -19.77 -13.07
C ASN A 439 -21.94 -19.24 -12.81
N HIS A 440 -22.57 -19.58 -11.69
CA HIS A 440 -24.01 -19.28 -11.50
C HIS A 440 -24.34 -17.78 -11.53
N GLY A 441 -23.47 -16.93 -10.95
CA GLY A 441 -23.72 -15.50 -10.80
C GLY A 441 -23.13 -14.64 -11.92
N PHE A 442 -23.98 -13.86 -12.61
CA PHE A 442 -23.56 -12.95 -13.67
C PHE A 442 -22.56 -11.88 -13.21
N ILE A 443 -22.86 -11.20 -12.09
CA ILE A 443 -22.00 -10.14 -11.53
C ILE A 443 -20.69 -10.74 -11.00
N ASP A 444 -20.72 -11.93 -10.42
CA ASP A 444 -19.50 -12.62 -9.94
C ASP A 444 -18.61 -12.99 -11.13
N PHE A 445 -19.19 -13.49 -12.22
CA PHE A 445 -18.47 -13.81 -13.46
C PHE A 445 -17.86 -12.58 -14.15
N TYR A 446 -18.58 -11.45 -14.16
CA TYR A 446 -18.01 -10.16 -14.59
C TYR A 446 -16.84 -9.70 -13.68
N ASN A 447 -16.95 -9.88 -12.36
CA ASN A 447 -15.87 -9.55 -11.44
C ASN A 447 -14.65 -10.47 -11.61
N ILE A 448 -14.84 -11.75 -11.97
CA ILE A 448 -13.75 -12.66 -12.34
C ILE A 448 -13.02 -12.13 -13.58
N LEU A 449 -13.74 -11.66 -14.61
CA LEU A 449 -13.13 -11.01 -15.78
C LEU A 449 -12.26 -9.81 -15.36
N LEU A 450 -12.78 -8.94 -14.49
CA LEU A 450 -11.99 -7.82 -13.99
C LEU A 450 -10.74 -8.29 -13.23
N GLY A 451 -10.87 -9.31 -12.38
CA GLY A 451 -9.74 -9.95 -11.70
C GLY A 451 -8.69 -10.48 -12.69
N SER A 452 -9.11 -11.16 -13.75
CA SER A 452 -8.24 -11.63 -14.83
C SER A 452 -7.51 -10.47 -15.51
N ILE A 453 -8.20 -9.40 -15.89
CA ILE A 453 -7.58 -8.20 -16.50
C ILE A 453 -6.53 -7.60 -15.55
N LEU A 454 -6.82 -7.53 -14.25
CA LEU A 454 -5.89 -7.01 -13.25
C LEU A 454 -4.63 -7.88 -13.11
N VAL A 455 -4.76 -9.21 -13.17
CA VAL A 455 -3.61 -10.12 -13.19
C VAL A 455 -2.76 -9.91 -14.45
N ALA A 456 -3.37 -9.84 -15.64
CA ALA A 456 -2.65 -9.62 -16.90
C ALA A 456 -1.90 -8.28 -16.91
N LEU A 457 -2.58 -7.17 -16.58
CA LEU A 457 -1.96 -5.86 -16.48
C LEU A 457 -0.86 -5.84 -15.41
N GLY A 458 -1.15 -6.46 -14.26
CA GLY A 458 -0.24 -6.49 -13.13
C GLY A 458 1.07 -7.19 -13.42
N ALA A 459 0.99 -8.32 -14.13
CA ALA A 459 2.13 -9.16 -14.49
C ALA A 459 2.99 -8.59 -15.62
N ILE A 460 2.40 -7.78 -16.53
CA ILE A 460 3.10 -7.36 -17.77
C ILE A 460 3.49 -5.88 -17.78
N THR A 461 2.74 -5.00 -17.13
CA THR A 461 3.03 -3.55 -17.17
C THR A 461 4.06 -3.10 -16.13
N ALA A 462 4.41 -3.98 -15.20
CA ALA A 462 5.30 -3.70 -14.08
C ALA A 462 4.88 -2.48 -13.25
N ARG A 463 3.59 -2.11 -13.19
CA ARG A 463 3.09 -0.92 -12.47
C ARG A 463 2.78 -1.22 -11.00
N ARG A 464 2.77 -0.17 -10.16
CA ARG A 464 2.24 -0.27 -8.79
C ARG A 464 0.71 -0.38 -8.82
N ASN A 465 0.12 -0.97 -7.79
CA ASN A 465 -1.34 -1.10 -7.64
C ASN A 465 -2.06 0.23 -7.92
N SER A 466 -1.56 1.27 -7.29
CA SER A 466 -2.15 2.58 -7.31
C SER A 466 -1.89 3.32 -8.63
N GLU A 467 -0.90 2.91 -9.44
CA GLU A 467 -0.69 3.39 -10.82
C GLU A 467 -1.68 2.73 -11.79
N ILE A 468 -1.99 1.43 -11.61
CA ILE A 468 -3.00 0.71 -12.41
C ILE A 468 -4.40 1.23 -12.12
N ILE A 469 -4.75 1.41 -10.84
CA ILE A 469 -6.07 1.90 -10.43
C ILE A 469 -6.37 3.27 -11.03
N GLU A 470 -5.37 4.15 -11.13
CA GLU A 470 -5.53 5.55 -11.57
C GLU A 470 -5.33 5.76 -13.08
N LEU A 471 -5.18 4.69 -13.88
CA LEU A 471 -5.10 4.83 -15.34
C LEU A 471 -6.31 5.60 -15.87
N HIS A 472 -6.04 6.62 -16.71
CA HIS A 472 -7.08 7.47 -17.27
C HIS A 472 -8.08 6.62 -18.10
N PRO A 473 -9.41 6.86 -17.99
CA PRO A 473 -10.41 6.03 -18.66
C PRO A 473 -10.31 6.02 -20.20
N LEU A 474 -9.79 7.10 -20.79
CA LEU A 474 -9.79 7.31 -22.26
C LEU A 474 -8.40 7.57 -22.87
N ASP A 475 -7.44 8.04 -22.06
CA ASP A 475 -6.17 8.65 -22.55
C ASP A 475 -4.94 8.00 -21.90
N CYS A 476 -5.00 6.69 -21.68
CA CYS A 476 -3.91 5.92 -21.10
C CYS A 476 -3.15 5.06 -22.12
N LEU A 477 -3.53 5.07 -23.41
CA LEU A 477 -2.92 4.26 -24.46
C LEU A 477 -2.32 5.17 -25.54
N LEU A 478 -1.06 4.92 -25.90
CA LEU A 478 -0.37 5.54 -27.02
C LEU A 478 -0.02 4.49 -28.09
N PRO A 479 -0.03 4.87 -29.38
CA PRO A 479 -0.54 6.14 -29.92
C PRO A 479 -2.08 6.23 -29.81
N GLN A 480 -2.61 7.43 -29.56
CA GLN A 480 -4.04 7.61 -29.28
C GLN A 480 -4.97 7.34 -30.47
N TYR A 481 -4.45 7.52 -31.68
CA TYR A 481 -5.20 7.46 -32.94
C TYR A 481 -5.10 6.10 -33.65
N ILE A 482 -4.41 5.13 -33.06
CA ILE A 482 -4.26 3.79 -33.63
C ILE A 482 -5.22 2.81 -32.94
N ASP A 483 -6.00 2.09 -33.73
CA ASP A 483 -6.77 0.95 -33.25
C ASP A 483 -5.90 -0.32 -33.27
N PRO A 484 -5.51 -0.86 -32.09
CA PRO A 484 -4.70 -2.08 -32.01
C PRO A 484 -5.43 -3.33 -32.53
N LEU A 485 -6.75 -3.28 -32.76
CA LEU A 485 -7.53 -4.41 -33.28
C LEU A 485 -7.47 -4.51 -34.81
N LEU A 486 -7.16 -3.41 -35.50
CA LEU A 486 -7.26 -3.30 -36.96
C LEU A 486 -5.91 -3.02 -37.64
N THR A 487 -4.81 -3.06 -36.90
CA THR A 487 -3.48 -2.69 -37.39
C THR A 487 -2.43 -3.73 -37.04
N ASP A 488 -1.40 -3.84 -37.88
CA ASP A 488 -0.18 -4.62 -37.62
C ASP A 488 0.85 -3.83 -36.79
N PHE A 489 0.54 -2.58 -36.44
CA PHE A 489 1.37 -1.75 -35.58
C PHE A 489 1.52 -2.41 -34.19
N LYS A 490 2.74 -2.41 -33.63
CA LYS A 490 3.04 -3.14 -32.37
C LYS A 490 3.60 -2.28 -31.25
N GLU A 491 3.97 -1.03 -31.53
CA GLU A 491 4.67 -0.15 -30.58
C GLU A 491 3.68 0.66 -29.74
N PHE A 492 3.03 0.00 -28.78
CA PHE A 492 2.09 0.64 -27.89
C PHE A 492 2.73 0.98 -26.55
N GLU A 493 2.27 2.08 -25.94
CA GLU A 493 2.67 2.47 -24.59
C GLU A 493 1.48 2.76 -23.70
N VAL A 494 1.64 2.53 -22.39
CA VAL A 494 0.67 2.92 -21.36
C VAL A 494 1.15 4.18 -20.64
N ILE A 495 0.27 5.18 -20.54
CA ILE A 495 0.53 6.43 -19.80
C ILE A 495 0.03 6.32 -18.36
N PHE A 496 0.84 6.73 -17.39
CA PHE A 496 0.50 6.73 -15.98
C PHE A 496 1.23 7.85 -15.21
N ASP A 497 0.71 8.18 -14.03
CA ASP A 497 1.36 9.12 -13.10
C ASP A 497 2.29 8.36 -12.14
N ASN A 498 3.60 8.64 -12.19
CA ASN A 498 4.58 7.93 -11.36
C ASN A 498 4.39 8.29 -9.87
N ARG A 499 4.09 7.28 -9.04
CA ARG A 499 3.64 7.49 -7.64
C ARG A 499 4.69 8.09 -6.72
N LYS A 500 5.97 7.86 -7.01
CA LYS A 500 7.12 8.28 -6.18
C LYS A 500 7.85 9.52 -6.73
N SER A 501 7.26 10.23 -7.70
CA SER A 501 7.83 11.46 -8.25
C SER A 501 6.93 12.68 -7.99
N GLY A 502 7.48 13.86 -8.32
CA GLY A 502 6.76 15.13 -8.29
C GLY A 502 6.73 15.83 -6.93
N VAL A 503 6.06 16.98 -6.90
CA VAL A 503 5.96 17.86 -5.72
C VAL A 503 4.66 17.57 -4.97
N SER A 504 4.76 17.45 -3.65
CA SER A 504 3.62 17.22 -2.75
C SER A 504 3.09 18.55 -2.16
N GLY A 505 1.89 18.56 -1.58
CA GLY A 505 1.25 19.76 -1.02
C GLY A 505 -0.07 20.15 -1.71
N ILE A 506 -0.49 21.42 -1.60
CA ILE A 506 -1.73 21.95 -2.20
C ILE A 506 -1.67 21.89 -3.74
N ASN A 507 -0.49 22.12 -4.33
CA ASN A 507 -0.21 21.98 -5.76
C ASN A 507 0.39 20.59 -6.05
N PHE A 508 -0.37 19.55 -5.72
CA PHE A 508 0.06 18.17 -5.92
C PHE A 508 0.19 17.82 -7.40
N HIS A 509 1.41 17.59 -7.88
CA HIS A 509 1.68 17.16 -9.25
C HIS A 509 2.65 15.99 -9.25
N ARG A 510 2.29 14.91 -9.96
CA ARG A 510 3.18 13.78 -10.25
C ARG A 510 3.76 13.93 -11.64
N GLU A 511 4.91 13.35 -11.86
CA GLU A 511 5.48 13.22 -13.19
C GLU A 511 4.66 12.19 -14.00
N LYS A 512 4.20 12.62 -15.17
CA LYS A 512 3.48 11.77 -16.12
C LYS A 512 4.49 11.06 -17.01
N MET A 513 4.41 9.74 -17.09
CA MET A 513 5.34 8.90 -17.84
C MET A 513 4.56 7.94 -18.75
N SER A 514 5.22 7.43 -19.79
CA SER A 514 4.72 6.34 -20.62
C SER A 514 5.68 5.16 -20.65
N ARG A 515 5.17 3.92 -20.76
CA ARG A 515 6.01 2.71 -20.87
C ARG A 515 5.50 1.75 -21.93
N PRO A 516 6.38 1.05 -22.66
CA PRO A 516 5.97 0.08 -23.67
C PRO A 516 5.12 -1.03 -23.09
N ILE A 517 4.14 -1.50 -23.88
CA ILE A 517 3.29 -2.64 -23.55
C ILE A 517 3.13 -3.56 -24.77
N PRO A 518 3.01 -4.88 -24.58
CA PRO A 518 2.71 -5.79 -25.68
C PRO A 518 1.35 -5.48 -26.32
N SER A 519 1.23 -5.75 -27.63
CA SER A 519 0.01 -5.51 -28.41
C SER A 519 -1.23 -6.19 -27.82
N ILE A 520 -1.07 -7.38 -27.22
CA ILE A 520 -2.19 -8.08 -26.56
C ILE A 520 -2.77 -7.27 -25.39
N ILE A 521 -1.93 -6.58 -24.61
CA ILE A 521 -2.37 -5.69 -23.54
C ILE A 521 -2.99 -4.41 -24.12
N ALA A 522 -2.38 -3.86 -25.18
CA ALA A 522 -2.94 -2.70 -25.86
C ALA A 522 -4.38 -2.97 -26.37
N LYS A 523 -4.62 -4.14 -26.96
CA LYS A 523 -5.96 -4.59 -27.38
C LYS A 523 -6.95 -4.65 -26.22
N VAL A 524 -6.55 -5.19 -25.07
CA VAL A 524 -7.39 -5.24 -23.87
C VAL A 524 -7.71 -3.83 -23.36
N ILE A 525 -6.70 -2.97 -23.21
CA ILE A 525 -6.88 -1.57 -22.78
C ILE A 525 -7.81 -0.83 -23.75
N TYR A 526 -7.62 -1.00 -25.05
CA TYR A 526 -8.44 -0.36 -26.07
C TYR A 526 -9.91 -0.77 -25.98
N LYS A 527 -10.19 -2.08 -25.82
CA LYS A 527 -11.57 -2.57 -25.63
C LYS A 527 -12.22 -2.00 -24.37
N ILE A 528 -11.48 -1.89 -23.27
CA ILE A 528 -11.99 -1.29 -22.03
C ILE A 528 -12.20 0.23 -22.19
N LYS A 529 -11.32 0.92 -22.93
CA LYS A 529 -11.52 2.32 -23.31
C LYS A 529 -12.83 2.50 -24.07
N LYS A 530 -13.09 1.67 -25.09
CA LYS A 530 -14.35 1.70 -25.86
C LYS A 530 -15.57 1.42 -24.98
N PHE A 531 -15.45 0.48 -24.06
CA PHE A 531 -16.47 0.23 -23.04
C PHE A 531 -16.75 1.48 -22.16
N ASN A 532 -15.71 2.18 -21.71
CA ASN A 532 -15.85 3.41 -20.94
C ASN A 532 -16.48 4.56 -21.76
N GLU A 533 -16.14 4.69 -23.05
CA GLU A 533 -16.80 5.64 -23.96
C GLU A 533 -18.33 5.40 -24.01
N VAL A 534 -18.77 4.13 -24.03
CA VAL A 534 -20.19 3.77 -24.02
C VAL A 534 -20.85 4.11 -22.68
N ILE A 535 -20.18 3.87 -21.55
CA ILE A 535 -20.67 4.27 -20.20
C ILE A 535 -20.93 5.78 -20.16
N LEU A 536 -19.97 6.58 -20.62
CA LEU A 536 -20.05 8.04 -20.60
C LEU A 536 -21.13 8.55 -21.57
N LYS A 537 -21.17 8.04 -22.80
CA LYS A 537 -22.17 8.42 -23.81
C LYS A 537 -23.60 8.16 -23.34
N ASN A 538 -23.81 7.12 -22.55
CA ASN A 538 -25.11 6.76 -22.00
C ASN A 538 -25.41 7.39 -20.64
N ASN A 539 -24.59 8.34 -20.14
CA ASN A 539 -24.78 8.98 -18.83
C ASN A 539 -24.97 7.95 -17.69
N LEU A 540 -24.15 6.90 -17.69
CA LEU A 540 -24.14 5.87 -16.66
C LEU A 540 -23.13 6.17 -15.53
N SER A 541 -22.18 7.06 -15.81
CA SER A 541 -21.25 7.67 -14.85
C SER A 541 -20.64 8.93 -15.48
N THR A 542 -19.79 9.63 -14.74
CA THR A 542 -19.07 10.83 -15.20
C THR A 542 -17.56 10.57 -15.30
N LEU A 543 -16.85 11.35 -16.13
CA LEU A 543 -15.41 11.18 -16.35
C LEU A 543 -14.59 11.25 -15.05
N SER A 544 -15.02 12.08 -14.09
CA SER A 544 -14.35 12.24 -12.79
C SER A 544 -14.60 11.08 -11.82
N GLU A 545 -15.56 10.21 -12.10
CA GLU A 545 -16.00 9.10 -11.24
C GLU A 545 -15.52 7.73 -11.73
N ILE A 546 -14.89 7.66 -12.89
CA ILE A 546 -14.34 6.42 -13.47
C ILE A 546 -12.85 6.54 -13.76
N ASN A 547 -12.20 5.38 -13.85
CA ASN A 547 -10.84 5.19 -14.36
C ASN A 547 -10.90 4.18 -15.53
N LEU A 548 -9.77 3.67 -16.00
CA LEU A 548 -9.76 2.62 -17.03
C LEU A 548 -10.58 1.41 -16.56
N ILE A 549 -10.32 0.91 -15.36
CA ILE A 549 -11.02 -0.24 -14.78
C ILE A 549 -11.90 0.22 -13.62
N ASN A 550 -13.18 -0.16 -13.65
CA ASN A 550 -14.22 0.38 -12.78
C ASN A 550 -14.93 -0.71 -12.00
N SER A 551 -15.41 -0.37 -10.80
CA SER A 551 -16.37 -1.18 -10.04
C SER A 551 -17.79 -0.89 -10.51
N TYR A 552 -18.57 -1.94 -10.75
CA TYR A 552 -20.01 -1.84 -11.04
C TYR A 552 -20.86 -2.22 -9.83
N SER A 553 -21.77 -1.33 -9.44
CA SER A 553 -22.70 -1.53 -8.33
C SER A 553 -24.09 -1.89 -8.86
N TYR A 554 -24.39 -3.17 -9.01
CA TYR A 554 -25.70 -3.65 -9.49
C TYR A 554 -26.89 -3.13 -8.67
N LYS A 555 -26.73 -2.91 -7.35
CA LYS A 555 -27.79 -2.35 -6.48
C LYS A 555 -28.16 -0.90 -6.81
N ARG A 556 -27.17 -0.12 -7.26
CA ARG A 556 -27.33 1.31 -7.61
C ARG A 556 -27.37 1.54 -9.12
N ASN A 557 -27.03 0.52 -9.89
CA ASN A 557 -26.77 0.58 -11.31
C ASN A 557 -25.76 1.69 -11.70
N THR A 558 -24.64 1.79 -10.98
CA THR A 558 -23.62 2.84 -11.21
C THR A 558 -22.21 2.27 -11.29
N TRP A 559 -21.35 2.99 -12.02
CA TRP A 559 -19.91 2.72 -12.10
C TRP A 559 -19.15 3.70 -11.23
N SER A 560 -18.05 3.22 -10.65
CA SER A 560 -17.19 4.01 -9.78
C SER A 560 -15.75 3.52 -9.84
N LYS A 561 -14.81 4.41 -9.50
CA LYS A 561 -13.38 4.08 -9.38
C LYS A 561 -13.15 2.88 -8.47
N LEU A 562 -12.22 2.01 -8.87
CA LEU A 562 -11.72 0.95 -8.01
C LEU A 562 -11.02 1.54 -6.77
N SER A 563 -11.30 0.96 -5.60
CA SER A 563 -10.52 1.19 -4.38
C SER A 563 -9.44 0.12 -4.24
N ASN A 564 -8.39 0.37 -3.43
CA ASN A 564 -7.37 -0.64 -3.12
C ASN A 564 -7.97 -1.93 -2.53
N ASN A 565 -9.04 -1.79 -1.73
CA ASN A 565 -9.75 -2.92 -1.15
C ASN A 565 -10.55 -3.69 -2.22
N SER A 566 -11.26 -2.98 -3.09
CA SER A 566 -11.99 -3.60 -4.21
C SER A 566 -11.03 -4.35 -5.15
N TYR A 567 -9.90 -3.73 -5.49
CA TYR A 567 -8.83 -4.33 -6.29
C TYR A 567 -8.34 -5.66 -5.66
N SER A 568 -8.04 -5.65 -4.36
CA SER A 568 -7.58 -6.84 -3.64
C SER A 568 -8.64 -7.94 -3.60
N ASN A 569 -9.92 -7.57 -3.46
CA ASN A 569 -11.03 -8.53 -3.49
C ASN A 569 -11.23 -9.15 -4.87
N LEU A 570 -11.02 -8.40 -5.96
CA LEU A 570 -11.07 -8.95 -7.33
C LEU A 570 -9.95 -9.97 -7.56
N LEU A 571 -8.73 -9.68 -7.09
CA LEU A 571 -7.64 -10.66 -7.14
C LEU A 571 -7.94 -11.90 -6.27
N ASN A 572 -8.57 -11.72 -5.10
CA ASN A 572 -8.98 -12.85 -4.27
C ASN A 572 -10.02 -13.71 -4.98
N LEU A 573 -11.04 -13.09 -5.59
CA LEU A 573 -12.07 -13.79 -6.35
C LEU A 573 -11.49 -14.58 -7.52
N PHE A 574 -10.53 -13.99 -8.25
CA PHE A 574 -9.78 -14.69 -9.29
C PHE A 574 -9.10 -15.95 -8.73
N CYS A 575 -8.41 -15.84 -7.59
CA CYS A 575 -7.72 -16.98 -6.97
C CYS A 575 -8.69 -18.05 -6.46
N ASP A 576 -9.85 -17.66 -5.96
CA ASP A 576 -10.92 -18.57 -5.51
C ASP A 576 -11.52 -19.35 -6.68
N TYR A 577 -11.77 -18.66 -7.80
CA TYR A 577 -12.33 -19.23 -9.03
C TYR A 577 -11.36 -20.19 -9.73
N PHE A 578 -10.13 -19.76 -10.02
CA PHE A 578 -9.13 -20.57 -10.74
C PHE A 578 -8.36 -21.55 -9.85
N GLN A 579 -8.70 -21.59 -8.57
CA GLN A 579 -8.12 -22.51 -7.60
C GLN A 579 -6.59 -22.44 -7.58
N THR A 580 -6.04 -21.26 -7.29
CA THR A 580 -4.58 -21.12 -7.11
C THR A 580 -4.08 -22.09 -6.05
N LYS A 581 -2.80 -22.49 -6.19
CA LYS A 581 -2.18 -23.54 -5.39
C LYS A 581 -2.43 -23.32 -3.88
N LYS A 582 -2.75 -24.40 -3.19
CA LYS A 582 -2.85 -24.47 -1.73
C LYS A 582 -1.66 -25.24 -1.18
N ILE A 583 -1.25 -24.88 0.02
CA ILE A 583 -0.22 -25.60 0.77
C ILE A 583 -0.74 -25.92 2.16
N GLU A 584 -0.29 -27.04 2.70
CA GLU A 584 -0.46 -27.34 4.13
C GLU A 584 0.50 -26.43 4.90
N TYR A 585 -0.05 -25.51 5.70
CA TYR A 585 0.71 -24.52 6.46
C TYR A 585 1.04 -25.02 7.86
N SER A 586 0.06 -25.70 8.48
CA SER A 586 0.20 -26.43 9.74
C SER A 586 -0.68 -27.69 9.65
N PRO A 587 -0.51 -28.70 10.54
CA PRO A 587 -1.30 -29.92 10.48
C PRO A 587 -2.81 -29.62 10.42
N ASN A 588 -3.47 -30.09 9.36
CA ASN A 588 -4.89 -29.83 9.07
C ASN A 588 -5.26 -28.38 8.72
N GLU A 589 -4.30 -27.48 8.50
CA GLU A 589 -4.53 -26.10 8.06
C GLU A 589 -3.99 -25.86 6.66
N TYR A 590 -4.89 -25.75 5.67
CA TYR A 590 -4.53 -25.43 4.30
C TYR A 590 -4.67 -23.92 4.03
N ARG A 591 -3.62 -23.31 3.47
CA ARG A 591 -3.62 -21.91 3.03
C ARG A 591 -3.44 -21.80 1.53
N ARG A 592 -4.02 -20.77 0.91
CA ARG A 592 -3.96 -20.54 -0.54
C ARG A 592 -3.07 -19.35 -0.88
N TYR A 593 -2.36 -19.45 -2.01
CA TYR A 593 -1.67 -18.31 -2.62
C TYR A 593 -2.67 -17.31 -3.20
N TYR A 594 -2.97 -16.24 -2.46
CA TYR A 594 -3.71 -15.11 -3.00
C TYR A 594 -2.76 -14.05 -3.54
N ILE A 595 -2.91 -13.76 -4.83
CA ILE A 595 -2.02 -12.87 -5.58
C ILE A 595 -2.16 -11.42 -5.11
N ARG A 596 -1.03 -10.70 -5.01
CA ARG A 596 -0.97 -9.26 -4.78
C ARG A 596 -0.21 -8.55 -5.90
N GLN A 597 -0.59 -7.32 -6.22
CA GLN A 597 0.03 -6.56 -7.30
C GLN A 597 1.54 -6.35 -7.11
N HIS A 598 1.99 -6.18 -5.86
CA HIS A 598 3.42 -6.07 -5.58
C HIS A 598 4.21 -7.33 -5.96
N GLN A 599 3.60 -8.51 -5.83
CA GLN A 599 4.21 -9.78 -6.24
C GLN A 599 4.27 -9.88 -7.76
N LEU A 600 3.20 -9.48 -8.48
CA LEU A 600 3.18 -9.47 -9.95
C LEU A 600 4.22 -8.51 -10.55
N ARG A 601 4.32 -7.29 -10.01
CA ARG A 601 5.34 -6.31 -10.43
C ARG A 601 6.76 -6.83 -10.17
N ARG A 602 6.97 -7.51 -9.05
CA ARG A 602 8.28 -8.08 -8.71
C ARG A 602 8.63 -9.26 -9.63
N PHE A 603 7.67 -10.14 -9.90
CA PHE A 603 7.82 -11.23 -10.86
C PHE A 603 8.23 -10.71 -12.24
N PHE A 604 7.60 -9.64 -12.74
CA PHE A 604 8.03 -8.97 -13.97
C PHE A 604 9.51 -8.55 -13.90
N ALA A 605 9.91 -7.87 -12.83
CA ALA A 605 11.28 -7.39 -12.68
C ALA A 605 12.30 -8.55 -12.65
N MET A 606 11.94 -9.66 -12.01
CA MET A 606 12.76 -10.87 -12.01
C MET A 606 12.87 -11.47 -13.42
N MET A 607 11.74 -11.71 -14.09
CA MET A 607 11.73 -12.27 -15.44
C MET A 607 12.51 -11.40 -16.42
N PHE A 608 12.38 -10.08 -16.33
CA PHE A 608 13.12 -9.14 -17.17
C PHE A 608 14.62 -9.18 -16.88
N PHE A 609 15.01 -9.23 -15.60
CA PHE A 609 16.42 -9.29 -15.21
C PHE A 609 17.09 -10.58 -15.71
N TRP A 610 16.43 -11.72 -15.50
CA TRP A 610 17.00 -13.03 -15.84
C TRP A 610 16.86 -13.41 -17.32
N SER A 611 15.99 -12.75 -18.10
CA SER A 611 15.88 -12.99 -19.53
C SER A 611 16.98 -12.31 -20.37
N LYS A 612 17.79 -11.41 -19.77
CA LYS A 612 18.95 -10.67 -20.36
C LYS A 612 18.81 -10.40 -21.87
N SER A 613 17.67 -9.85 -22.28
CA SER A 613 17.42 -9.65 -23.72
C SER A 613 18.09 -8.39 -24.27
N PHE A 614 18.25 -7.30 -23.50
CA PHE A 614 18.95 -6.05 -23.90
C PHE A 614 19.35 -5.19 -22.67
N ASP A 615 20.47 -4.42 -22.71
CA ASP A 615 20.92 -3.35 -21.77
C ASP A 615 20.18 -3.28 -20.39
N GLY A 616 20.29 -4.37 -19.63
CA GLY A 616 19.17 -4.85 -18.80
C GLY A 616 18.82 -4.04 -17.56
N LEU A 617 19.79 -3.44 -16.88
CA LEU A 617 19.53 -2.79 -15.59
C LEU A 617 18.98 -1.38 -15.75
N ASP A 618 19.54 -0.59 -16.68
CA ASP A 618 19.05 0.76 -16.90
C ASP A 618 17.67 0.75 -17.57
N THR A 619 17.45 -0.17 -18.51
CA THR A 619 16.14 -0.40 -19.11
C THR A 619 15.12 -0.81 -18.05
N LEU A 620 15.47 -1.73 -17.15
CA LEU A 620 14.58 -2.14 -16.07
C LEU A 620 14.30 -1.00 -15.08
N ARG A 621 15.32 -0.20 -14.73
CA ARG A 621 15.18 1.02 -13.91
C ARG A 621 14.22 2.01 -14.56
N HIS A 622 14.42 2.27 -15.86
CA HIS A 622 13.53 3.09 -16.67
C HIS A 622 12.12 2.52 -16.62
N PHE A 623 11.90 1.25 -16.98
CA PHE A 623 10.60 0.60 -16.92
C PHE A 623 9.94 0.80 -15.57
N LEU A 624 10.58 0.44 -14.47
CA LEU A 624 10.02 0.53 -13.13
C LEU A 624 9.80 1.97 -12.61
N GLY A 625 10.41 2.97 -13.25
CA GLY A 625 10.38 4.37 -12.77
C GLY A 625 11.08 4.51 -11.43
N HIS A 626 12.18 3.75 -11.23
CA HIS A 626 13.05 3.83 -10.06
C HIS A 626 14.20 4.80 -10.35
N THR A 627 14.69 5.48 -9.31
CA THR A 627 15.81 6.42 -9.43
C THR A 627 17.17 5.75 -9.20
N ASP A 628 17.21 4.60 -8.53
CA ASP A 628 18.44 3.94 -8.05
C ASP A 628 18.52 2.44 -8.43
N ILE A 629 19.73 2.02 -8.85
CA ILE A 629 20.10 0.69 -9.37
C ILE A 629 20.45 -0.28 -8.23
N GLU A 630 21.11 0.16 -7.16
CA GLU A 630 21.43 -0.71 -6.01
C GLU A 630 20.15 -1.15 -5.31
N HIS A 631 19.23 -0.19 -5.10
CA HIS A 631 17.87 -0.48 -4.62
C HIS A 631 17.08 -1.42 -5.55
N LEU A 632 17.38 -1.47 -6.85
CA LEU A 632 16.75 -2.39 -7.80
C LEU A 632 17.29 -3.82 -7.65
N TYR A 633 18.60 -3.99 -7.47
CA TYR A 633 19.21 -5.31 -7.27
C TYR A 633 18.73 -5.96 -5.95
N HIS A 634 18.81 -5.23 -4.83
CA HIS A 634 18.29 -5.68 -3.53
C HIS A 634 16.77 -5.97 -3.58
N TYR A 635 16.02 -5.25 -4.42
CA TYR A 635 14.60 -5.49 -4.65
C TYR A 635 14.32 -6.81 -5.40
N ILE A 636 15.24 -7.26 -6.27
CA ILE A 636 15.13 -8.50 -7.03
C ILE A 636 15.57 -9.69 -6.16
N THR A 637 16.70 -9.60 -5.46
CA THR A 637 17.42 -10.75 -4.88
C THR A 637 17.12 -11.09 -3.42
N GLU A 638 16.92 -10.11 -2.52
CA GLU A 638 16.96 -10.36 -1.07
C GLU A 638 15.76 -11.13 -0.45
N PRO A 639 14.52 -11.03 -0.95
CA PRO A 639 13.37 -11.77 -0.38
C PRO A 639 12.95 -13.00 -1.21
N LEU A 640 13.90 -13.77 -1.75
CA LEU A 640 13.60 -14.93 -2.60
C LEU A 640 13.57 -16.22 -1.78
N THR A 641 12.51 -17.02 -1.96
CA THR A 641 12.59 -18.46 -1.67
C THR A 641 13.38 -19.11 -2.81
N GLY A 642 14.26 -20.07 -2.49
CA GLY A 642 15.11 -20.75 -3.48
C GLY A 642 14.30 -21.26 -4.68
N SER A 643 13.15 -21.87 -4.43
CA SER A 643 12.26 -22.43 -5.47
C SER A 643 11.78 -21.43 -6.54
N VAL A 644 11.54 -20.15 -6.19
CA VAL A 644 11.10 -19.15 -7.17
C VAL A 644 12.27 -18.74 -8.04
N LEU A 645 13.43 -18.53 -7.43
CA LEU A 645 14.65 -18.17 -8.13
C LEU A 645 15.07 -19.31 -9.07
N ASN A 646 15.02 -20.55 -8.61
CA ASN A 646 15.32 -21.76 -9.38
C ASN A 646 14.39 -21.89 -10.60
N GLY A 647 13.09 -21.62 -10.43
CA GLY A 647 12.13 -21.60 -11.54
C GLY A 647 12.43 -20.53 -12.61
N VAL A 648 12.90 -19.35 -12.21
CA VAL A 648 13.29 -18.30 -13.17
C VAL A 648 14.63 -18.64 -13.84
N LYS A 649 15.62 -19.11 -13.06
CA LYS A 649 16.92 -19.56 -13.56
C LYS A 649 16.77 -20.71 -14.56
N SER A 650 15.95 -21.72 -14.25
CA SER A 650 15.72 -22.87 -15.14
C SER A 650 15.12 -22.44 -16.47
N HIS A 651 14.15 -21.53 -16.45
CA HIS A 651 13.58 -20.96 -17.68
C HIS A 651 14.65 -20.23 -18.50
N THR A 652 15.44 -19.39 -17.86
CA THR A 652 16.55 -18.66 -18.48
C THR A 652 17.57 -19.58 -19.14
N ILE A 653 18.03 -20.62 -18.42
CA ILE A 653 18.98 -21.61 -18.94
C ILE A 653 18.36 -22.38 -20.12
N THR A 654 17.08 -22.77 -20.01
CA THR A 654 16.36 -23.48 -21.08
C THR A 654 16.34 -22.67 -22.37
N GLU A 655 15.98 -21.38 -22.29
CA GLU A 655 15.92 -20.51 -23.48
C GLU A 655 17.32 -20.23 -24.06
N ALA A 656 18.33 -20.03 -23.20
CA ALA A 656 19.72 -19.85 -23.64
C ALA A 656 20.26 -21.10 -24.37
N TYR A 657 20.02 -22.29 -23.82
CA TYR A 657 20.45 -23.57 -24.40
C TYR A 657 19.78 -23.87 -25.74
N LEU A 658 18.51 -23.48 -25.91
CA LEU A 658 17.77 -23.65 -27.16
C LEU A 658 18.17 -22.64 -28.25
N GLY A 659 19.06 -21.68 -27.96
CA GLY A 659 19.61 -20.74 -28.94
C GLY A 659 18.58 -19.80 -29.57
N ARG A 660 17.42 -19.60 -28.92
CA ARG A 660 16.45 -18.57 -29.34
C ARG A 660 16.87 -17.21 -28.79
N SER A 661 16.10 -16.15 -29.02
CA SER A 661 16.30 -14.77 -28.56
C SER A 661 16.41 -14.57 -27.03
N GLY A 662 16.82 -15.60 -26.30
CA GLY A 662 17.08 -15.63 -24.89
C GLY A 662 18.44 -15.04 -24.50
N PRO A 663 18.70 -15.00 -23.19
CA PRO A 663 19.87 -14.37 -22.59
C PRO A 663 21.17 -15.02 -23.05
N ILE A 664 22.22 -14.22 -23.33
CA ILE A 664 23.58 -14.75 -23.48
C ILE A 664 24.06 -15.22 -22.10
N VAL A 665 24.06 -16.54 -21.91
CA VAL A 665 24.60 -17.23 -20.73
C VAL A 665 25.97 -17.80 -21.10
N LYS A 666 26.98 -17.45 -20.32
CA LYS A 666 28.34 -17.97 -20.46
C LYS A 666 28.42 -19.39 -19.94
N ASN A 667 29.18 -20.26 -20.61
CA ASN A 667 29.34 -21.69 -20.30
C ASN A 667 28.06 -22.51 -20.55
N ILE A 668 27.12 -22.01 -21.36
CA ILE A 668 25.84 -22.73 -21.61
C ILE A 668 26.06 -24.04 -22.38
N GLU A 669 27.09 -24.08 -23.22
CA GLU A 669 27.59 -25.25 -23.93
C GLU A 669 27.87 -26.44 -23.00
N ASP A 670 28.33 -26.21 -21.77
CA ASP A 670 28.67 -27.27 -20.82
C ASP A 670 27.42 -28.00 -20.29
N LEU A 671 26.24 -27.38 -20.39
CA LEU A 671 24.97 -27.97 -19.96
C LEU A 671 24.65 -29.28 -20.68
N ARG A 672 25.07 -29.44 -21.94
CA ARG A 672 24.82 -30.67 -22.72
C ARG A 672 25.47 -31.86 -22.02
N THR A 673 26.72 -31.71 -21.58
CA THR A 673 27.49 -32.74 -20.89
C THR A 673 26.82 -33.13 -19.58
N VAL A 674 26.39 -32.14 -18.79
CA VAL A 674 25.68 -32.36 -17.52
C VAL A 674 24.37 -33.13 -17.75
N LEU A 675 23.58 -32.75 -18.76
CA LEU A 675 22.31 -33.40 -19.07
C LEU A 675 22.49 -34.86 -19.53
N LEU A 676 23.53 -35.15 -20.31
CA LEU A 676 23.82 -36.51 -20.77
C LEU A 676 24.26 -37.41 -19.60
N ASN A 677 25.20 -36.91 -18.78
CA ASN A 677 25.76 -37.66 -17.66
C ASN A 677 24.70 -37.92 -16.57
N HIS A 678 23.96 -36.87 -16.16
CA HIS A 678 23.07 -36.95 -15.02
C HIS A 678 21.79 -37.75 -15.30
N PHE A 679 21.29 -37.73 -16.54
CA PHE A 679 20.10 -38.51 -16.94
C PHE A 679 20.43 -39.82 -17.66
N ASN A 680 21.72 -40.21 -17.71
CA ASN A 680 22.23 -41.45 -18.30
C ASN A 680 21.67 -41.74 -19.71
N VAL A 681 21.76 -40.74 -20.59
CA VAL A 681 21.27 -40.82 -21.97
C VAL A 681 22.41 -40.63 -22.96
N ASN A 682 22.44 -41.48 -24.01
CA ASN A 682 23.53 -41.50 -24.99
C ASN A 682 23.47 -40.36 -26.02
N ASP A 683 22.28 -39.78 -26.24
CA ASP A 683 22.09 -38.61 -27.10
C ASP A 683 20.84 -37.82 -26.67
N LEU A 684 20.84 -36.52 -26.97
CA LEU A 684 19.72 -35.61 -26.73
C LEU A 684 19.14 -35.16 -28.08
N GLU A 685 18.13 -35.89 -28.55
CA GLU A 685 17.39 -35.50 -29.75
C GLU A 685 16.35 -34.43 -29.39
N ILE A 686 16.67 -33.16 -29.66
CA ILE A 686 15.73 -32.05 -29.47
C ILE A 686 14.81 -32.01 -30.69
N ILE A 687 13.74 -32.81 -30.67
CA ILE A 687 12.72 -32.83 -31.72
C ILE A 687 12.07 -31.44 -31.78
N SER A 688 11.99 -30.88 -32.99
CA SER A 688 11.66 -29.48 -33.25
C SER A 688 10.52 -28.89 -32.39
N ILE A 689 10.66 -27.60 -32.11
CA ILE A 689 9.96 -26.77 -31.12
C ILE A 689 8.45 -26.56 -31.41
N LYS A 690 7.84 -27.31 -32.32
CA LYS A 690 6.39 -27.28 -32.52
C LYS A 690 5.61 -28.02 -31.42
N ASN A 691 6.30 -28.83 -30.59
CA ASN A 691 5.69 -29.51 -29.45
C ASN A 691 5.99 -28.79 -28.13
N PHE A 692 4.99 -28.07 -27.62
CA PHE A 692 4.98 -27.45 -26.28
C PHE A 692 5.38 -28.42 -25.15
N ASP A 693 5.09 -29.71 -25.31
CA ASP A 693 5.43 -30.77 -24.34
C ASP A 693 6.93 -31.03 -24.22
N SER A 694 7.72 -30.84 -25.30
CA SER A 694 9.17 -31.08 -25.28
C SER A 694 9.91 -30.01 -24.48
N THR A 695 9.50 -28.74 -24.63
CA THR A 695 10.08 -27.60 -23.89
C THR A 695 9.80 -27.70 -22.40
N ASN A 696 8.58 -28.10 -22.00
CA ASN A 696 8.24 -28.28 -20.59
C ASN A 696 9.03 -29.42 -19.94
N LYS A 697 9.31 -30.51 -20.67
CA LYS A 697 10.15 -31.62 -20.19
C LYS A 697 11.62 -31.23 -19.99
N LEU A 698 12.17 -30.38 -20.85
CA LEU A 698 13.54 -29.86 -20.68
C LEU A 698 13.59 -28.88 -19.50
N LEU A 699 12.63 -27.97 -19.40
CA LEU A 699 12.50 -27.01 -18.30
C LEU A 699 12.45 -27.73 -16.93
N SER A 700 11.65 -28.79 -16.82
CA SER A 700 11.55 -29.55 -15.56
C SER A 700 12.86 -30.24 -15.18
N LYS A 701 13.61 -30.76 -16.17
CA LYS A 701 14.92 -31.39 -15.93
C LYS A 701 15.97 -30.38 -15.47
N ILE A 702 16.01 -29.19 -16.10
CA ILE A 702 16.91 -28.12 -15.69
C ILE A 702 16.53 -27.60 -14.30
N ASN A 703 15.23 -27.46 -14.00
CA ASN A 703 14.79 -27.06 -12.67
C ASN A 703 15.22 -28.07 -11.59
N TYR A 704 15.13 -29.37 -11.89
CA TYR A 704 15.64 -30.42 -11.01
C TYR A 704 17.15 -30.27 -10.76
N LEU A 705 17.97 -30.06 -11.80
CA LEU A 705 19.42 -29.88 -11.61
C LEU A 705 19.78 -28.66 -10.75
N ILE A 706 18.99 -27.58 -10.78
CA ILE A 706 19.19 -26.43 -9.89
C ILE A 706 18.71 -26.73 -8.47
N ASP A 707 17.57 -27.41 -8.32
CA ASP A 707 17.03 -27.79 -7.01
C ASP A 707 17.97 -28.74 -6.26
N GLU A 708 18.69 -29.62 -6.97
CA GLU A 708 19.71 -30.53 -6.43
C GLU A 708 21.11 -29.91 -6.31
N HIS A 709 21.26 -28.60 -6.57
CA HIS A 709 22.55 -27.89 -6.51
C HIS A 709 23.64 -28.43 -7.45
N ILE A 710 23.27 -29.04 -8.58
CA ILE A 710 24.23 -29.57 -9.58
C ILE A 710 24.69 -28.47 -10.53
N ILE A 711 23.76 -27.58 -10.89
CA ILE A 711 24.04 -26.38 -11.69
C ILE A 711 23.43 -25.15 -11.00
N ASP A 712 24.07 -24.01 -11.19
CA ASP A 712 23.52 -22.71 -10.79
C ASP A 712 23.70 -21.68 -11.90
N LEU A 713 22.92 -20.60 -11.82
CA LEU A 713 23.04 -19.45 -12.70
C LEU A 713 23.28 -18.20 -11.86
N GLN A 714 24.44 -17.55 -12.03
CA GLN A 714 24.81 -16.39 -11.24
C GLN A 714 25.15 -15.16 -12.11
N PRO A 715 24.77 -13.95 -11.67
CA PRO A 715 25.18 -12.71 -12.33
C PRO A 715 26.57 -12.28 -11.86
N ARG A 716 27.44 -11.91 -12.82
CA ARG A 716 28.73 -11.25 -12.55
C ARG A 716 28.65 -9.79 -13.01
N PHE A 717 28.74 -8.86 -12.07
CA PHE A 717 28.69 -7.42 -12.35
C PHE A 717 30.07 -6.87 -12.75
N PHE A 718 30.08 -5.91 -13.67
CA PHE A 718 31.28 -5.19 -14.08
C PHE A 718 30.93 -3.76 -14.53
N THR A 719 31.94 -2.89 -14.55
CA THR A 719 31.78 -1.50 -15.00
C THR A 719 32.35 -1.36 -16.40
N THR A 720 31.60 -0.73 -17.30
CA THR A 720 32.04 -0.43 -18.66
C THR A 720 31.70 1.02 -19.04
N LYS A 721 32.11 1.46 -20.22
CA LYS A 721 31.77 2.77 -20.77
C LYS A 721 30.80 2.62 -21.94
N ASP A 722 29.74 3.42 -21.95
CA ASP A 722 28.80 3.46 -23.07
C ASP A 722 29.42 4.12 -24.32
N LYS A 723 28.67 4.17 -25.42
CA LYS A 723 29.08 4.83 -26.68
C LYS A 723 29.37 6.33 -26.52
N ASN A 724 28.88 6.95 -25.45
CA ASN A 724 29.03 8.37 -25.12
C ASN A 724 30.09 8.59 -24.02
N ASN A 725 30.89 7.57 -23.68
CA ASN A 725 31.93 7.60 -22.66
C ASN A 725 31.43 7.77 -21.21
N ASN A 726 30.14 7.59 -20.96
CA ASN A 726 29.56 7.56 -19.62
C ASN A 726 29.87 6.22 -18.95
N ILE A 727 30.15 6.26 -17.65
CA ILE A 727 30.35 5.06 -16.84
C ILE A 727 28.99 4.40 -16.63
N ILE A 728 28.86 3.15 -17.07
CA ILE A 728 27.67 2.32 -16.87
C ILE A 728 28.03 1.01 -16.14
N GLN A 729 27.10 0.50 -15.34
CA GLN A 729 27.22 -0.83 -14.71
C GLN A 729 26.49 -1.87 -15.58
N GLU A 730 27.17 -2.97 -15.90
CA GLU A 730 26.66 -4.10 -16.66
C GLU A 730 26.83 -5.42 -15.89
N PHE A 731 26.22 -6.50 -16.39
CA PHE A 731 26.40 -7.83 -15.84
C PHE A 731 26.34 -8.93 -16.92
N GLU A 732 27.06 -10.02 -16.69
CA GLU A 732 26.93 -11.27 -17.45
C GLU A 732 26.28 -12.37 -16.61
N LEU A 733 25.53 -13.27 -17.24
CA LEU A 733 24.98 -14.47 -16.60
C LEU A 733 25.93 -15.62 -16.88
N ILE A 734 26.33 -16.35 -15.84
CA ILE A 734 27.28 -17.45 -15.92
C ILE A 734 26.58 -18.72 -15.43
N LEU A 735 26.58 -19.77 -16.25
CA LEU A 735 26.24 -21.11 -15.81
C LEU A 735 27.42 -21.64 -14.97
N ILE A 736 27.13 -21.99 -13.73
CA ILE A 736 28.06 -22.65 -12.82
C ILE A 736 27.64 -24.11 -12.75
N ILE A 737 28.61 -25.01 -12.87
CA ILE A 737 28.43 -26.44 -12.61
C ILE A 737 29.12 -26.69 -11.28
N GLU A 738 28.37 -27.10 -10.27
CA GLU A 738 28.88 -27.29 -8.91
C GLU A 738 29.42 -28.73 -8.71
N ASP A 739 29.01 -29.67 -9.56
CA ASP A 739 29.62 -31.01 -9.63
C ASP A 739 30.93 -30.98 -10.42
N GLU A 740 32.02 -31.44 -9.80
CA GLU A 740 33.19 -31.94 -10.52
C GLU A 740 32.74 -33.16 -11.34
N ILE A 741 32.88 -33.10 -12.66
CA ILE A 741 32.63 -34.20 -13.60
C ILE A 741 33.38 -35.48 -13.19
#